data_AF-A0A7D6VCB9-F1
#
_entry.id   AF-A0A7D6VCB9-F1
#
_cell.length_a   1.000
_cell.length_b   1.000
_cell.length_c   1.000
_cell.angle_alpha   90.00
_cell.angle_beta   90.00
_cell.angle_gamma   90.00
#
_symmetry.space_group_name_H-M   'P 1'
#
loop_
_entity.id
_entity.type
_entity.pdbx_description
1 polymer ?
#
loop_
_entity_poly.entity_id
_entity_poly.type
_entity_poly.pdbx_seq_one_letter_code
_entity_poly.pdbx_strand_id
1 'polypeptide(L)'
;MSVEDTFGTAGLRVGVVAAWRDSPTRLREDAATEADLVRAGYRDRVLTELAQNAADAAAKAGVEGRVAVWLDGRELHVANTGVGLDVSGVHALTALRASSKSGGSAEESGGNASVGRFGVGFTAVLSVADEAEFRSVGGSVVFSRARTWDLIRSEGVGIPEGVEGFAPPALRLAWPLDARPANGFDTEIVLRLRDDIDAAELLAGMRAEAVDLLLELPALQRIRIGDDELVSTVTDLGVDARVTQPVVENPAVAETRPTSAEPDDGQLALDITGGQSDSDQITLDLGVGPADAAGRAPSSVDDAAGSRLQELRITGGEEGEWVWWQFRTGRVRWLVPVRDGRAVAARPDVLRAPTRSDEELSLPALMIADIAMQPDRRRLLPGARVAELASGYADFARALPPRDRLVLVPVPGFARSEADGLLREALVEELRRGEWLPVLGRRDDGYPTPADAFGLDADPGSAGGSGGGHDALQVPPGGYSGANAAPARASVFTGVTPELAPLLAEMVGPLVIPELSGRMQADALAVLDVHRIGLARIAELSASLEREPQWWYSLYDALEPFVGDPLAVEELGALAVPLTDGRLVTGPRTAILDEHLESAIPVHWARLVHPEAAHELLGRLGARQATAEDLLNDPALQAYLEDEPGDPDTVDAVLGLAAHVGPAAGVLPTWLGLIELASDTGELLPADELLLPGAPLARVLVADSPFATVSEEVVERHGAQALRAVGVGWSFTLVAETDPTGPDHHLDDEESWWESLAEDPAELVAVRDLDLVDDAEWPEALRLLLSDESTRPLLADRDGYTAWWLRQHAHIDGIPLGLMRHPDDKIFAGLLPLLPGFESHDLAVLRGVLAAPQVLTAQLAEELLDALADPARIPTPEAISETYRLLAETLAEGRLDTEDLVLPDRVRAISGAVIPAADALVLDLPWFGPALPADRLVVGDIESATALADLLDLPLASQAVVAKVTSEGHHTTWTAAPLGVLLRLQFGFPARTGELVVHEDLRVHLSGAYEGTVAVSWWEDGDVTHVQAASRS
;
A
#
# COMPACT_ATOMS: atom_id res chain seq x y z
N MET A 1 -58.62 -28.89 73.95
CA MET A 1 -59.06 -27.68 73.24
C MET A 1 -59.17 -28.06 71.77
N SER A 2 -60.32 -27.86 71.13
CA SER A 2 -60.49 -28.20 69.71
C SER A 2 -59.79 -27.15 68.86
N VAL A 3 -58.97 -27.58 67.90
CA VAL A 3 -58.35 -26.70 66.89
C VAL A 3 -59.47 -25.97 66.12
N GLU A 4 -59.31 -24.67 65.90
CA GLU A 4 -60.27 -23.85 65.15
C GLU A 4 -60.24 -24.22 63.66
N ASP A 5 -61.41 -24.54 63.07
CA ASP A 5 -61.53 -24.93 61.67
C ASP A 5 -61.83 -23.72 60.77
N THR A 6 -60.86 -22.82 60.64
CA THR A 6 -60.98 -21.54 59.92
C THR A 6 -61.40 -21.70 58.45
N PHE A 7 -61.13 -22.85 57.84
CA PHE A 7 -61.44 -23.13 56.43
C PHE A 7 -62.68 -24.02 56.22
N GLY A 8 -63.38 -24.42 57.28
CA GLY A 8 -64.56 -25.29 57.16
C GLY A 8 -64.25 -26.69 56.60
N THR A 9 -63.04 -27.20 56.86
CA THR A 9 -62.56 -28.51 56.38
C THR A 9 -63.46 -29.66 56.80
N ALA A 10 -64.14 -29.57 57.95
CA ALA A 10 -65.08 -30.58 58.41
C ALA A 10 -66.24 -30.80 57.43
N GLY A 11 -66.79 -29.72 56.86
CA GLY A 11 -67.86 -29.80 55.87
C GLY A 11 -67.42 -30.47 54.57
N LEU A 12 -66.21 -30.16 54.10
CA LEU A 12 -65.60 -30.77 52.92
C LEU A 12 -65.39 -32.28 53.13
N ARG A 13 -64.82 -32.67 54.27
CA ARG A 13 -64.59 -34.09 54.60
C ARG A 13 -65.90 -34.87 54.62
N VAL A 14 -66.94 -34.33 55.26
CA VAL A 14 -68.26 -35.00 55.32
C VAL A 14 -68.83 -35.22 53.92
N GLY A 15 -68.76 -34.23 53.03
CA GLY A 15 -69.24 -34.34 51.65
C GLY A 15 -68.50 -35.41 50.84
N VAL A 16 -67.17 -35.45 50.94
CA VAL A 16 -66.33 -36.43 50.24
C VAL A 16 -66.57 -37.85 50.76
N VAL A 17 -66.59 -38.04 52.09
CA VAL A 17 -66.81 -39.36 52.71
C VAL A 17 -68.21 -39.89 52.41
N ALA A 18 -69.23 -39.03 52.41
CA ALA A 18 -70.58 -39.41 51.98
C ALA A 18 -70.58 -39.91 50.53
N ALA A 19 -69.91 -39.21 49.62
CA ALA A 19 -69.80 -39.63 48.22
C ALA A 19 -69.08 -40.97 48.05
N TRP A 20 -68.03 -41.24 48.84
CA TRP A 20 -67.33 -42.53 48.83
C TRP A 20 -68.17 -43.66 49.43
N ARG A 21 -68.95 -43.37 50.48
CA ARG A 21 -69.89 -44.34 51.08
C ARG A 21 -70.99 -44.73 50.11
N ASP A 22 -71.55 -43.75 49.40
CA ASP A 22 -72.66 -43.95 48.46
C ASP A 22 -72.21 -44.62 47.16
N SER A 23 -70.92 -44.52 46.80
CA SER A 23 -70.36 -45.14 45.59
C SER A 23 -68.89 -45.57 45.77
N PRO A 24 -68.63 -46.89 45.93
CA PRO A 24 -67.26 -47.42 45.99
C PRO A 24 -66.41 -47.12 44.74
N THR A 25 -67.06 -46.84 43.61
CA THR A 25 -66.36 -46.43 42.37
C THR A 25 -65.76 -45.04 42.48
N ARG A 26 -66.36 -44.12 43.25
CA ARG A 26 -65.79 -42.77 43.47
C ARG A 26 -64.49 -42.78 44.24
N LEU A 27 -64.39 -43.60 45.30
CA LEU A 27 -63.14 -43.79 46.04
C LEU A 27 -62.04 -44.36 45.14
N ARG A 28 -62.40 -45.31 44.27
CA ARG A 28 -61.45 -45.90 43.29
C ARG A 28 -61.01 -44.87 42.26
N GLU A 29 -61.91 -44.06 41.72
CA GLU A 29 -61.61 -42.99 40.76
C GLU A 29 -60.70 -41.92 41.37
N ASP A 30 -60.99 -41.46 42.60
CA ASP A 30 -60.16 -40.48 43.30
C ASP A 30 -58.76 -41.05 43.60
N ALA A 31 -58.68 -42.29 44.08
CA ALA A 31 -57.40 -42.98 44.33
C ALA A 31 -56.60 -43.22 43.04
N ALA A 32 -57.26 -43.66 41.96
CA ALA A 32 -56.62 -43.85 40.66
C ALA A 32 -56.15 -42.52 40.07
N THR A 33 -56.94 -41.45 40.20
CA THR A 33 -56.54 -40.11 39.73
C THR A 33 -55.30 -39.62 40.47
N GLU A 34 -55.24 -39.78 41.79
CA GLU A 34 -54.04 -39.42 42.58
C GLU A 34 -52.83 -40.30 42.21
N ALA A 35 -53.02 -41.62 42.05
CA ALA A 35 -51.96 -42.55 41.68
C ALA A 35 -51.42 -42.33 40.25
N ASP A 36 -52.28 -42.01 39.29
CA ASP A 36 -51.90 -41.69 37.91
C ASP A 36 -51.10 -40.39 37.85
N LEU A 37 -51.47 -39.39 38.67
CA LEU A 37 -50.70 -38.16 38.82
C LEU A 37 -49.32 -38.43 39.42
N VAL A 38 -49.20 -39.32 40.41
CA VAL A 38 -47.88 -39.69 40.97
C VAL A 38 -47.02 -40.51 39.97
N ARG A 39 -47.63 -41.42 39.20
CA ARG A 39 -46.92 -42.27 38.21
C ARG A 39 -46.45 -41.53 36.97
N ALA A 40 -47.07 -40.40 36.61
CA ALA A 40 -46.69 -39.58 35.46
C ALA A 40 -45.34 -38.84 35.61
N GLY A 41 -44.52 -39.19 36.60
CA GLY A 41 -43.11 -38.77 36.68
C GLY A 41 -42.84 -37.48 37.47
N TYR A 42 -43.48 -37.30 38.63
CA TYR A 42 -43.34 -36.07 39.45
C TYR A 42 -42.26 -36.11 40.55
N ARG A 43 -41.47 -37.21 40.67
CA ARG A 43 -40.46 -37.32 41.75
C ARG A 43 -39.40 -36.21 41.68
N ASP A 44 -39.01 -35.82 40.48
CA ASP A 44 -37.96 -34.82 40.23
C ASP A 44 -38.54 -33.40 40.00
N ARG A 45 -39.79 -33.15 40.44
CA ARG A 45 -40.48 -31.86 40.24
C ARG A 45 -41.06 -31.27 41.52
N VAL A 46 -40.78 -31.88 42.68
CA VAL A 46 -41.35 -31.43 43.96
C VAL A 46 -41.00 -29.97 44.22
N LEU A 47 -39.72 -29.59 44.08
CA LEU A 47 -39.33 -28.19 44.26
C LEU A 47 -39.88 -27.30 43.15
N THR A 48 -39.83 -27.73 41.89
CA THR A 48 -40.36 -26.97 40.75
C THR A 48 -41.82 -26.54 40.97
N GLU A 49 -42.70 -27.48 41.35
CA GLU A 49 -44.13 -27.19 41.54
C GLU A 49 -44.37 -26.31 42.77
N LEU A 50 -43.63 -26.52 43.86
CA LEU A 50 -43.74 -25.70 45.07
C LEU A 50 -43.18 -24.28 44.85
N ALA A 51 -42.08 -24.15 44.12
CA ALA A 51 -41.51 -22.86 43.74
C ALA A 51 -42.43 -22.09 42.79
N GLN A 52 -43.09 -22.77 41.84
CA GLN A 52 -44.09 -22.11 40.98
C GLN A 52 -45.28 -21.59 41.79
N ASN A 53 -45.80 -22.39 42.74
CA ASN A 53 -46.86 -21.93 43.64
C ASN A 53 -46.41 -20.73 44.49
N ALA A 54 -45.16 -20.74 44.96
CA ALA A 54 -44.57 -19.63 45.69
C ALA A 54 -44.43 -18.37 44.83
N ALA A 55 -43.99 -18.51 43.57
CA ALA A 55 -43.87 -17.43 42.59
C ALA A 55 -45.23 -16.78 42.31
N ASP A 56 -46.26 -17.60 42.08
CA ASP A 56 -47.64 -17.14 41.85
C ASP A 56 -48.21 -16.42 43.08
N ALA A 57 -47.93 -16.94 44.28
CA ALA A 57 -48.34 -16.32 45.53
C ALA A 57 -47.66 -14.95 45.76
N ALA A 58 -46.36 -14.84 45.46
CA ALA A 58 -45.61 -13.60 45.55
C ALA A 58 -46.08 -12.57 44.50
N ALA A 59 -46.23 -12.99 43.24
CA ALA A 59 -46.73 -12.16 42.15
C ALA A 59 -48.12 -11.59 42.44
N LYS A 60 -49.03 -12.42 42.97
CA LYS A 60 -50.37 -12.00 43.37
C LYS A 60 -50.36 -11.02 44.55
N ALA A 61 -49.42 -11.17 45.48
CA ALA A 61 -49.24 -10.27 46.61
C ALA A 61 -48.51 -8.97 46.24
N GLY A 62 -47.84 -8.92 45.09
CA GLY A 62 -46.99 -7.79 44.69
C GLY A 62 -45.77 -7.63 45.59
N VAL A 63 -45.25 -8.73 46.15
CA VAL A 63 -44.08 -8.74 47.06
C VAL A 63 -42.93 -9.52 46.45
N GLU A 64 -41.73 -9.34 47.01
CA GLU A 64 -40.58 -10.17 46.67
C GLU A 64 -40.81 -11.64 47.08
N GLY A 65 -40.74 -12.54 46.10
CA GLY A 65 -40.86 -13.98 46.30
C GLY A 65 -39.59 -14.56 46.90
N ARG A 66 -39.74 -15.19 48.06
CA ARG A 66 -38.67 -15.90 48.76
C ARG A 66 -39.13 -17.31 49.05
N VAL A 67 -38.26 -18.29 48.81
CA VAL A 67 -38.47 -19.70 49.19
C VAL A 67 -37.33 -20.14 50.10
N ALA A 68 -37.64 -20.85 51.18
CA ALA A 68 -36.65 -21.52 52.01
C ALA A 68 -37.01 -23.00 52.16
N VAL A 69 -36.03 -23.87 51.95
CA VAL A 69 -36.13 -25.32 52.04
C VAL A 69 -35.11 -25.84 53.03
N TRP A 70 -35.52 -26.64 54.01
CA TRP A 70 -34.61 -27.28 54.95
C TRP A 70 -35.16 -28.63 55.43
N LEU A 71 -34.27 -29.43 56.01
CA LEU A 71 -34.61 -30.71 56.62
C LEU A 71 -34.58 -30.59 58.15
N ASP A 72 -35.61 -31.12 58.81
CA ASP A 72 -35.60 -31.43 60.24
C ASP A 72 -35.88 -32.94 60.41
N GLY A 73 -34.81 -33.72 60.59
CA GLY A 73 -34.90 -35.18 60.59
C GLY A 73 -35.40 -35.74 59.26
N ARG A 74 -36.63 -36.28 59.23
CA ARG A 74 -37.32 -36.76 58.01
C ARG A 74 -38.44 -35.82 57.53
N GLU A 75 -38.52 -34.63 58.10
CA GLU A 75 -39.48 -33.61 57.69
C GLU A 75 -38.78 -32.63 56.75
N LEU A 76 -39.29 -32.52 55.53
CA LEU A 76 -38.85 -31.53 54.54
C LEU A 76 -39.77 -30.32 54.65
N HIS A 77 -39.20 -29.18 54.98
CA HIS A 77 -39.90 -27.92 55.12
C HIS A 77 -39.68 -27.07 53.88
N VAL A 78 -40.74 -26.49 53.34
CA VAL A 78 -40.71 -25.56 52.19
C VAL A 78 -41.56 -24.34 52.55
N ALA A 79 -40.92 -23.23 52.88
CA ALA A 79 -41.59 -21.99 53.27
C ALA A 79 -41.48 -20.92 52.18
N ASN A 80 -42.54 -20.13 51.98
CA ASN A 80 -42.55 -19.05 51.01
C ASN A 80 -43.28 -17.78 51.46
N THR A 81 -42.90 -16.66 50.87
CA THR A 81 -43.62 -15.37 50.98
C THR A 81 -44.72 -15.25 49.93
N GLY A 82 -45.73 -14.41 50.19
CA GLY A 82 -46.82 -14.11 49.27
C GLY A 82 -48.20 -14.29 49.89
N VAL A 83 -49.22 -14.47 49.05
CA VAL A 83 -50.60 -14.66 49.52
C VAL A 83 -50.74 -16.00 50.25
N GLY A 84 -51.13 -15.98 51.53
CA GLY A 84 -51.41 -17.18 52.31
C GLY A 84 -52.61 -18.01 51.83
N LEU A 85 -52.82 -19.16 52.48
CA LEU A 85 -53.94 -20.07 52.22
C LEU A 85 -55.29 -19.43 52.58
N ASP A 86 -56.29 -19.59 51.70
CA ASP A 86 -57.68 -19.23 51.96
C ASP A 86 -58.63 -20.41 51.68
N VAL A 87 -59.93 -20.20 51.95
CA VAL A 87 -60.99 -21.21 51.76
C VAL A 87 -61.00 -21.75 50.32
N SER A 88 -60.87 -20.87 49.32
CA SER A 88 -60.85 -21.28 47.92
C SER A 88 -59.63 -22.14 47.59
N GLY A 89 -58.50 -21.88 48.24
CA GLY A 89 -57.28 -22.68 48.13
C GLY A 89 -57.44 -24.07 48.71
N VAL A 90 -58.03 -24.21 49.90
CA VAL A 90 -58.32 -25.53 50.49
C VAL A 90 -59.28 -26.34 49.61
N HIS A 91 -60.29 -25.70 49.01
CA HIS A 91 -61.19 -26.37 48.07
C HIS A 91 -60.45 -26.85 46.82
N ALA A 92 -59.53 -26.05 46.30
CA ALA A 92 -58.74 -26.41 45.13
C ALA A 92 -57.75 -27.55 45.43
N LEU A 93 -57.07 -27.51 46.58
CA LEU A 93 -56.16 -28.58 47.03
C LEU A 93 -56.89 -29.92 47.22
N THR A 94 -58.14 -29.88 47.69
CA THR A 94 -58.94 -31.09 47.89
C THR A 94 -59.62 -31.58 46.62
N ALA A 95 -59.84 -30.75 45.59
CA ALA A 95 -60.57 -31.09 44.36
C ALA A 95 -59.64 -31.58 43.24
N LEU A 96 -59.32 -32.88 43.20
CA LEU A 96 -58.36 -33.54 42.28
C LEU A 96 -58.60 -33.37 40.75
N ARG A 97 -59.54 -32.55 40.26
CA ARG A 97 -59.71 -32.23 38.82
C ARG A 97 -60.70 -31.11 38.45
N ALA A 98 -60.86 -30.07 39.28
CA ALA A 98 -61.80 -28.98 38.95
C ALA A 98 -61.10 -27.78 38.28
N SER A 99 -60.75 -27.92 37.00
CA SER A 99 -60.78 -26.81 36.03
C SER A 99 -60.78 -27.35 34.60
N SER A 100 -61.96 -27.66 34.08
CA SER A 100 -62.20 -27.65 32.64
C SER A 100 -62.74 -26.27 32.28
N LYS A 101 -62.09 -25.56 31.35
CA LYS A 101 -62.65 -24.39 30.67
C LYS A 101 -64.08 -24.72 30.24
N SER A 102 -65.08 -24.10 30.87
CA SER A 102 -66.43 -24.06 30.32
C SER A 102 -66.38 -23.23 29.03
N GLY A 103 -66.83 -23.81 27.93
CA GLY A 103 -66.78 -23.20 26.61
C GLY A 103 -67.46 -21.84 26.54
N GLY A 104 -66.74 -20.86 26.00
CA GLY A 104 -67.21 -19.54 25.60
C GLY A 104 -66.21 -18.99 24.58
N SER A 105 -66.72 -18.58 23.43
CA SER A 105 -66.03 -18.07 22.24
C SER A 105 -64.82 -17.18 22.52
N ALA A 106 -63.68 -17.53 21.92
CA ALA A 106 -62.48 -16.72 21.89
C ALA A 106 -62.60 -15.66 20.79
N GLU A 107 -62.92 -14.44 21.20
CA GLU A 107 -62.57 -13.19 20.54
C GLU A 107 -62.84 -12.06 21.56
N GLU A 108 -61.88 -11.14 21.69
CA GLU A 108 -61.94 -9.89 22.47
C GLU A 108 -61.95 -10.00 24.02
N SER A 109 -60.74 -10.03 24.60
CA SER A 109 -60.31 -9.21 25.76
C SER A 109 -58.94 -9.69 26.25
N GLY A 110 -57.91 -8.89 26.04
CA GLY A 110 -56.60 -9.05 26.68
C GLY A 110 -56.72 -8.74 28.17
N GLY A 111 -56.92 -9.78 28.98
CA GLY A 111 -56.99 -9.68 30.43
C GLY A 111 -56.77 -11.05 31.05
N ASN A 112 -55.75 -11.17 31.89
CA ASN A 112 -55.29 -12.36 32.61
C ASN A 112 -56.38 -13.44 32.78
N ALA A 113 -56.29 -14.50 31.98
CA ALA A 113 -57.01 -15.73 32.22
C ALA A 113 -56.48 -16.34 33.53
N SER A 114 -57.19 -16.14 34.64
CA SER A 114 -56.86 -16.71 35.95
C SER A 114 -56.94 -18.24 35.89
N VAL A 115 -55.81 -18.88 35.63
CA VAL A 115 -55.64 -20.33 35.81
C VAL A 115 -55.80 -20.66 37.29
N GLY A 116 -56.54 -21.73 37.59
CA GLY A 116 -56.92 -22.12 38.95
C GLY A 116 -55.72 -22.29 39.87
N ARG A 117 -55.71 -21.48 40.94
CA ARG A 117 -54.63 -21.22 41.93
C ARG A 117 -53.96 -22.42 42.62
N PHE A 118 -54.44 -23.66 42.44
CA PHE A 118 -53.83 -24.87 43.00
C PHE A 118 -54.04 -26.12 42.12
N GLY A 119 -54.16 -25.93 40.80
CA GLY A 119 -54.40 -27.04 39.87
C GLY A 119 -53.19 -27.96 39.71
N VAL A 120 -53.42 -29.27 39.93
CA VAL A 120 -52.56 -30.45 39.64
C VAL A 120 -51.15 -30.50 40.25
N GLY A 121 -50.41 -29.40 40.34
CA GLY A 121 -48.99 -29.36 40.74
C GLY A 121 -48.70 -29.75 42.18
N PHE A 122 -49.59 -29.44 43.14
CA PHE A 122 -49.39 -29.83 44.55
C PHE A 122 -49.36 -31.35 44.76
N THR A 123 -49.97 -32.14 43.87
CA THR A 123 -49.93 -33.61 43.96
C THR A 123 -48.51 -34.19 43.82
N ALA A 124 -47.56 -33.42 43.29
CA ALA A 124 -46.15 -33.80 43.22
C ALA A 124 -45.55 -34.16 44.58
N VAL A 125 -46.02 -33.56 45.68
CA VAL A 125 -45.51 -33.87 47.04
C VAL A 125 -45.74 -35.34 47.43
N LEU A 126 -46.72 -35.99 46.82
CA LEU A 126 -47.01 -37.41 47.06
C LEU A 126 -45.97 -38.35 46.44
N SER A 127 -45.10 -37.84 45.58
CA SER A 127 -43.94 -38.60 45.11
C SER A 127 -42.90 -38.82 46.20
N VAL A 128 -42.94 -38.06 47.31
CA VAL A 128 -41.95 -38.15 48.41
C VAL A 128 -42.56 -38.33 49.80
N ALA A 129 -43.83 -37.97 50.01
CA ALA A 129 -44.50 -38.00 51.32
C ALA A 129 -45.94 -38.53 51.26
N ASP A 130 -46.39 -39.15 52.35
CA ASP A 130 -47.78 -39.62 52.52
C ASP A 130 -48.59 -38.74 53.50
N GLU A 131 -47.91 -37.80 54.14
CA GLU A 131 -48.45 -36.80 55.06
C GLU A 131 -47.83 -35.44 54.73
N ALA A 132 -48.69 -34.44 54.54
CA ALA A 132 -48.30 -33.09 54.16
C ALA A 132 -49.09 -32.08 55.01
N GLU A 133 -48.35 -31.24 55.73
CA GLU A 133 -48.92 -30.09 56.43
C GLU A 133 -48.82 -28.85 55.55
N PHE A 134 -49.88 -28.05 55.52
CA PHE A 134 -49.91 -26.75 54.89
C PHE A 134 -50.16 -25.72 55.98
N ARG A 135 -49.09 -25.05 56.41
CA ARG A 135 -49.12 -24.03 57.45
C ARG A 135 -49.18 -22.66 56.81
N SER A 136 -50.10 -21.80 57.26
CA SER A 136 -50.27 -20.46 56.69
C SER A 136 -50.67 -19.46 57.78
N VAL A 137 -50.31 -18.19 57.60
CA VAL A 137 -50.65 -17.12 58.56
C VAL A 137 -52.15 -16.97 58.83
N GLY A 138 -52.99 -17.38 57.86
CA GLY A 138 -54.46 -17.34 57.94
C GLY A 138 -55.13 -18.60 58.50
N GLY A 139 -54.35 -19.65 58.81
CA GLY A 139 -54.85 -20.95 59.27
C GLY A 139 -54.11 -22.10 58.58
N SER A 140 -54.10 -23.28 59.21
CA SER A 140 -53.27 -24.42 58.76
C SER A 140 -54.08 -25.70 58.66
N VAL A 141 -53.71 -26.56 57.71
CA VAL A 141 -54.35 -27.86 57.47
C VAL A 141 -53.31 -28.97 57.30
N VAL A 142 -53.70 -30.21 57.58
CA VAL A 142 -52.90 -31.41 57.33
C VAL A 142 -53.66 -32.38 56.45
N PHE A 143 -52.94 -33.01 55.53
CA PHE A 143 -53.37 -34.13 54.71
C PHE A 143 -52.58 -35.36 55.15
N SER A 144 -53.24 -36.50 55.35
CA SER A 144 -52.58 -37.71 55.84
C SER A 144 -53.28 -38.96 55.34
N ARG A 145 -52.57 -39.79 54.59
CA ARG A 145 -53.09 -41.07 54.10
C ARG A 145 -53.51 -41.99 55.24
N ALA A 146 -52.77 -41.97 56.36
CA ALA A 146 -53.10 -42.75 57.55
C ALA A 146 -54.43 -42.29 58.17
N ARG A 147 -54.65 -40.97 58.29
CA ARG A 147 -55.92 -40.43 58.80
C ARG A 147 -57.09 -40.71 57.85
N THR A 148 -56.86 -40.67 56.53
CA THR A 148 -57.87 -41.08 55.54
C THR A 148 -58.24 -42.54 55.72
N TRP A 149 -57.25 -43.42 55.90
CA TRP A 149 -57.46 -44.84 56.19
C TRP A 149 -58.29 -45.06 57.46
N ASP A 150 -57.94 -44.39 58.54
CA ASP A 150 -58.65 -44.52 59.81
C ASP A 150 -60.10 -44.03 59.70
N LEU A 151 -60.33 -42.93 58.97
CA LEU A 151 -61.66 -42.41 58.71
C LEU A 151 -62.50 -43.36 57.84
N ILE A 152 -61.93 -43.92 56.77
CA ILE A 152 -62.60 -44.92 55.92
C ILE A 152 -63.06 -46.13 56.76
N ARG A 153 -62.19 -46.61 57.67
CA ARG A 153 -62.51 -47.73 58.57
C ARG A 153 -63.56 -47.37 59.60
N SER A 154 -63.47 -46.20 60.23
CA SER A 154 -64.41 -45.79 61.27
C SER A 154 -65.81 -45.48 60.72
N GLU A 155 -65.88 -44.95 59.50
CA GLU A 155 -67.13 -44.55 58.84
C GLU A 155 -67.76 -45.68 57.99
N GLY A 156 -67.15 -46.86 57.97
CA GLY A 156 -67.66 -48.05 57.28
C GLY A 156 -67.72 -47.91 55.75
N VAL A 157 -66.81 -47.13 55.15
CA VAL A 157 -66.74 -46.95 53.69
C VAL A 157 -66.16 -48.22 53.05
N GLY A 158 -66.86 -48.78 52.05
CA GLY A 158 -66.46 -50.03 51.39
C GLY A 158 -65.16 -49.90 50.60
N ILE A 159 -64.17 -50.76 50.89
CA ILE A 159 -62.90 -50.80 50.16
C ILE A 159 -63.09 -51.65 48.88
N PRO A 160 -62.59 -51.22 47.71
CA PRO A 160 -62.63 -52.02 46.49
C PRO A 160 -61.93 -53.38 46.64
N GLU A 161 -62.68 -54.49 46.60
CA GLU A 161 -62.12 -55.85 46.61
C GLU A 161 -61.45 -56.18 45.25
N GLY A 162 -60.34 -56.92 45.29
CA GLY A 162 -59.64 -57.41 44.08
C GLY A 162 -58.61 -56.47 43.45
N VAL A 163 -58.34 -55.31 44.06
CA VAL A 163 -57.27 -54.38 43.62
C VAL A 163 -56.02 -54.60 44.46
N GLU A 164 -55.05 -55.35 43.92
CA GLU A 164 -53.75 -55.56 44.57
C GLU A 164 -53.02 -54.21 44.75
N GLY A 165 -52.59 -53.90 45.98
CA GLY A 165 -51.86 -52.65 46.28
C GLY A 165 -52.70 -51.37 46.39
N PHE A 166 -54.02 -51.45 46.62
CA PHE A 166 -54.86 -50.24 46.80
C PHE A 166 -54.42 -49.37 48.00
N ALA A 167 -54.28 -48.07 47.74
CA ALA A 167 -54.08 -47.02 48.74
C ALA A 167 -55.11 -45.89 48.55
N PRO A 168 -55.75 -45.37 49.61
CA PRO A 168 -56.71 -44.27 49.52
C PRO A 168 -55.98 -42.95 49.24
N PRO A 169 -56.69 -41.96 48.67
CA PRO A 169 -56.09 -40.68 48.35
C PRO A 169 -55.64 -39.94 49.61
N ALA A 170 -54.42 -39.44 49.61
CA ALA A 170 -53.82 -38.69 50.70
C ALA A 170 -54.30 -37.23 50.72
N LEU A 171 -54.56 -36.62 49.55
CA LEU A 171 -54.84 -35.18 49.44
C LEU A 171 -56.33 -34.81 49.35
N ARG A 172 -57.24 -35.80 49.42
CA ARG A 172 -58.68 -35.54 49.31
C ARG A 172 -59.30 -34.97 50.59
N LEU A 173 -58.73 -35.31 51.74
CA LEU A 173 -59.26 -34.94 53.06
C LEU A 173 -58.25 -34.07 53.80
N ALA A 174 -58.67 -32.85 54.17
CA ALA A 174 -57.89 -31.93 54.97
C ALA A 174 -58.40 -31.92 56.42
N TRP A 175 -57.53 -31.87 57.42
CA TRP A 175 -57.87 -31.66 58.84
C TRP A 175 -57.28 -30.34 59.35
N PRO A 176 -57.95 -29.61 60.26
CA PRO A 176 -57.38 -28.39 60.82
C PRO A 176 -56.15 -28.73 61.68
N LEU A 177 -55.14 -27.86 61.64
CA LEU A 177 -53.89 -28.01 62.36
C LEU A 177 -53.57 -26.72 63.13
N ASP A 178 -53.22 -26.84 64.40
CA ASP A 178 -52.79 -25.71 65.24
C ASP A 178 -51.26 -25.52 65.10
N ALA A 179 -50.84 -25.07 63.93
CA ALA A 179 -49.44 -24.76 63.61
C ALA A 179 -49.37 -23.48 62.79
N ARG A 180 -48.24 -22.78 62.85
CA ARG A 180 -47.97 -21.56 62.07
C ARG A 180 -46.73 -21.79 61.19
N PRO A 181 -46.61 -21.07 60.06
CA PRO A 181 -45.41 -21.14 59.25
C PRO A 181 -44.19 -20.61 60.02
N ALA A 182 -43.00 -21.03 59.59
CA ALA A 182 -41.72 -20.50 60.08
C ALA A 182 -41.66 -18.96 60.01
N ASN A 183 -40.98 -18.34 60.98
CA ASN A 183 -40.87 -16.88 61.10
C ASN A 183 -40.33 -16.25 59.81
N GLY A 184 -41.00 -15.20 59.32
CA GLY A 184 -40.61 -14.47 58.11
C GLY A 184 -41.23 -14.99 56.80
N PHE A 185 -42.06 -16.04 56.87
CA PHE A 185 -42.79 -16.62 55.74
C PHE A 185 -44.31 -16.61 55.96
N ASP A 186 -45.06 -16.51 54.87
CA ASP A 186 -46.53 -16.45 54.87
C ASP A 186 -47.16 -17.85 54.79
N THR A 187 -46.44 -18.80 54.19
CA THR A 187 -46.83 -20.19 53.99
C THR A 187 -45.63 -21.12 54.23
N GLU A 188 -45.86 -22.30 54.80
CA GLU A 188 -44.89 -23.37 54.99
C GLU A 188 -45.55 -24.72 54.74
N ILE A 189 -44.98 -25.52 53.85
CA ILE A 189 -45.38 -26.88 53.56
C ILE A 189 -44.40 -27.82 54.24
N VAL A 190 -44.89 -28.69 55.11
CA VAL A 190 -44.06 -29.68 55.81
C VAL A 190 -44.42 -31.07 55.33
N LEU A 191 -43.46 -31.75 54.71
CA LEU A 191 -43.62 -33.07 54.11
C LEU A 191 -42.90 -34.10 54.96
N ARG A 192 -43.63 -35.08 55.49
CA ARG A 192 -43.02 -36.22 56.18
C ARG A 192 -42.57 -37.26 55.15
N LEU A 193 -41.27 -37.33 54.91
CA LEU A 193 -40.67 -38.17 53.87
C LEU A 193 -40.86 -39.65 54.20
N ARG A 194 -41.32 -40.42 53.21
CA ARG A 194 -41.41 -41.88 53.31
C ARG A 194 -40.03 -42.51 53.48
N ASP A 195 -39.97 -43.69 54.10
CA ASP A 195 -38.72 -44.38 54.43
C ASP A 195 -37.86 -44.74 53.21
N ASP A 196 -38.46 -44.86 52.02
CA ASP A 196 -37.78 -45.15 50.74
C ASP A 196 -37.11 -43.93 50.09
N ILE A 197 -37.28 -42.73 50.66
CA ILE A 197 -36.70 -41.49 50.16
C ILE A 197 -35.42 -41.15 50.93
N ASP A 198 -34.32 -40.94 50.20
CA ASP A 198 -33.11 -40.33 50.74
C ASP A 198 -33.29 -38.81 50.83
N ALA A 199 -33.34 -38.30 52.06
CA ALA A 199 -33.58 -36.90 52.32
C ALA A 199 -32.42 -36.01 51.87
N ALA A 200 -31.17 -36.47 52.02
CA ALA A 200 -29.98 -35.71 51.66
C ALA A 200 -29.84 -35.62 50.14
N GLU A 201 -30.08 -36.73 49.42
CA GLU A 201 -30.10 -36.75 47.96
C GLU A 201 -31.21 -35.84 47.39
N LEU A 202 -32.40 -35.88 47.99
CA LEU A 202 -33.52 -35.00 47.61
C LEU A 202 -33.15 -33.53 47.78
N LEU A 203 -32.58 -33.14 48.93
CA LEU A 203 -32.17 -31.76 49.19
C LEU A 203 -31.03 -31.31 48.25
N ALA A 204 -30.11 -32.21 47.91
CA ALA A 204 -29.05 -31.93 46.94
C ALA A 204 -29.60 -31.71 45.52
N GLY A 205 -30.60 -32.50 45.08
CA GLY A 205 -31.31 -32.27 43.83
C GLY A 205 -32.03 -30.92 43.80
N MET A 206 -32.72 -30.59 44.89
CA MET A 206 -33.38 -29.29 45.08
C MET A 206 -32.40 -28.11 44.99
N ARG A 207 -31.18 -28.27 45.52
CA ARG A 207 -30.11 -27.27 45.39
C ARG A 207 -29.69 -27.08 43.93
N ALA A 208 -29.51 -28.16 43.18
CA ALA A 208 -29.10 -28.10 41.77
C ALA A 208 -30.14 -27.41 40.88
N GLU A 209 -31.43 -27.52 41.21
CA GLU A 209 -32.53 -26.87 40.47
C GLU A 209 -32.71 -25.37 40.81
N ALA A 210 -32.16 -24.89 41.92
CA ALA A 210 -32.51 -23.58 42.46
C ALA A 210 -32.11 -22.40 41.55
N VAL A 211 -30.97 -22.51 40.85
CA VAL A 211 -30.54 -21.50 39.84
C VAL A 211 -31.51 -21.49 38.65
N ASP A 212 -31.88 -22.66 38.14
CA ASP A 212 -32.84 -22.81 37.04
C ASP A 212 -34.21 -22.21 37.42
N LEU A 213 -34.67 -22.42 38.66
CA LEU A 213 -35.95 -21.88 39.12
C LEU A 213 -35.95 -20.35 39.28
N LEU A 214 -34.86 -19.77 39.78
CA LEU A 214 -34.69 -18.30 39.82
C LEU A 214 -34.62 -17.71 38.40
N LEU A 215 -34.09 -18.46 37.44
CA LEU A 215 -34.10 -18.08 36.03
C LEU A 215 -35.52 -18.17 35.44
N GLU A 216 -36.25 -19.25 35.71
CA GLU A 216 -37.59 -19.54 35.16
C GLU A 216 -38.71 -18.68 35.73
N LEU A 217 -38.65 -18.34 37.03
CA LEU A 217 -39.73 -17.74 37.79
C LEU A 217 -39.34 -16.33 38.27
N PRO A 218 -39.52 -15.27 37.45
CA PRO A 218 -39.04 -13.93 37.78
C PRO A 218 -39.72 -13.26 39.00
N ALA A 219 -40.82 -13.82 39.50
CA ALA A 219 -41.43 -13.38 40.75
C ALA A 219 -40.66 -13.86 42.00
N LEU A 220 -39.77 -14.86 41.87
CA LEU A 220 -38.87 -15.30 42.93
C LEU A 220 -37.53 -14.58 42.81
N GLN A 221 -37.11 -13.89 43.87
CA GLN A 221 -35.77 -13.27 43.94
C GLN A 221 -34.82 -14.03 44.87
N ARG A 222 -35.32 -14.86 45.79
CA ARG A 222 -34.45 -15.61 46.72
C ARG A 222 -34.90 -17.06 46.88
N ILE A 223 -33.97 -18.01 46.76
CA ILE A 223 -34.18 -19.41 47.13
C ILE A 223 -33.06 -19.82 48.09
N ARG A 224 -33.43 -20.26 49.29
CA ARG A 224 -32.51 -20.82 50.28
C ARG A 224 -32.72 -22.32 50.40
N ILE A 225 -31.70 -23.13 50.18
CA ILE A 225 -31.72 -24.60 50.35
C ILE A 225 -30.69 -24.98 51.40
N GLY A 226 -31.14 -25.42 52.58
CA GLY A 226 -30.25 -25.60 53.74
C GLY A 226 -29.59 -24.28 54.13
N ASP A 227 -28.25 -24.26 54.14
CA ASP A 227 -27.45 -23.08 54.45
C ASP A 227 -27.13 -22.22 53.21
N ASP A 228 -27.43 -22.71 52.01
CA ASP A 228 -27.12 -22.01 50.76
C ASP A 228 -28.26 -21.08 50.35
N GLU A 229 -28.00 -19.77 50.29
CA GLU A 229 -28.96 -18.77 49.81
C GLU A 229 -28.53 -18.24 48.44
N LEU A 230 -29.42 -18.38 47.46
CA LEU A 230 -29.27 -17.83 46.12
C LEU A 230 -30.16 -16.59 45.98
N VAL A 231 -29.59 -15.51 45.44
CA VAL A 231 -30.26 -14.24 45.22
C VAL A 231 -30.17 -13.84 43.76
N SER A 232 -31.32 -13.54 43.16
CA SER A 232 -31.48 -13.04 41.79
C SER A 232 -31.69 -11.53 41.79
N THR A 233 -30.96 -10.83 40.93
CA THR A 233 -31.02 -9.38 40.73
C THR A 233 -31.12 -9.05 39.24
N VAL A 234 -31.92 -8.04 38.88
CA VAL A 234 -32.09 -7.60 37.49
C VAL A 234 -31.75 -6.12 37.39
N THR A 235 -30.90 -5.76 36.44
CA THR A 235 -30.47 -4.36 36.19
C THR A 235 -30.66 -4.01 34.72
N ASP A 236 -31.22 -2.84 34.42
CA ASP A 236 -31.33 -2.34 33.04
C ASP A 236 -29.96 -1.86 32.52
N LEU A 237 -29.55 -2.29 31.32
CA LEU A 237 -28.25 -1.95 30.75
C LEU A 237 -28.22 -0.68 29.88
N GLY A 238 -29.38 -0.02 29.66
CA GLY A 238 -29.49 1.14 28.78
C GLY A 238 -29.20 0.83 27.30
N VAL A 239 -29.36 1.82 26.41
CA VAL A 239 -29.12 1.65 24.95
C VAL A 239 -27.62 1.79 24.60
N ASP A 240 -26.79 2.27 25.53
CA ASP A 240 -25.35 2.43 25.38
C ASP A 240 -24.59 1.69 26.49
N ALA A 241 -24.50 0.37 26.38
CA ALA A 241 -23.69 -0.44 27.27
C ALA A 241 -22.18 -0.19 27.02
N ARG A 242 -21.63 0.88 27.60
CA ARG A 242 -20.18 0.99 27.83
C ARG A 242 -19.81 -0.06 28.87
N VAL A 243 -19.19 -1.15 28.41
CA VAL A 243 -18.58 -2.16 29.29
C VAL A 243 -17.59 -1.45 30.21
N THR A 244 -17.91 -1.39 31.50
CA THR A 244 -16.97 -0.96 32.53
C THR A 244 -15.88 -2.03 32.60
N GLN A 245 -14.68 -1.70 32.09
CA GLN A 245 -13.52 -2.57 32.29
C GLN A 245 -13.13 -2.51 33.78
N PRO A 246 -12.73 -3.64 34.40
CA PRO A 246 -12.05 -3.58 35.68
C PRO A 246 -10.71 -2.88 35.49
N VAL A 247 -10.43 -1.87 36.32
CA VAL A 247 -9.13 -1.22 36.38
C VAL A 247 -8.09 -2.27 36.78
N VAL A 248 -7.32 -2.74 35.81
CA VAL A 248 -6.07 -3.47 36.07
C VAL A 248 -5.05 -2.41 36.46
N GLU A 249 -4.79 -2.26 37.75
CA GLU A 249 -3.63 -1.51 38.22
C GLU A 249 -2.36 -2.15 37.64
N ASN A 250 -1.69 -1.39 36.79
CA ASN A 250 -0.44 -1.77 36.17
C ASN A 250 0.65 -1.77 37.27
N PRO A 251 1.39 -2.88 37.53
CA PRO A 251 2.47 -2.85 38.49
C PRO A 251 3.65 -2.07 37.89
N ALA A 252 3.92 -0.89 38.44
CA ALA A 252 5.02 -0.04 38.04
C ALA A 252 6.38 -0.72 38.30
N VAL A 253 7.27 -0.55 37.32
CA VAL A 253 8.70 -0.84 37.38
C VAL A 253 9.35 -0.03 38.49
N ALA A 254 10.20 -0.71 39.25
CA ALA A 254 10.88 -0.20 40.44
C ALA A 254 11.93 0.88 40.13
N GLU A 255 11.97 1.93 40.96
CA GLU A 255 13.21 2.61 41.31
C GLU A 255 13.30 2.83 42.83
N THR A 256 14.36 2.26 43.40
CA THR A 256 14.83 2.34 44.78
C THR A 256 15.34 3.72 45.18
N ARG A 257 15.04 4.18 46.40
CA ARG A 257 16.03 4.45 47.48
C ARG A 257 15.34 4.84 48.81
N PRO A 258 16.06 4.68 49.95
CA PRO A 258 15.46 4.21 51.20
C PRO A 258 15.28 5.32 52.24
N THR A 259 14.33 5.13 53.15
CA THR A 259 14.37 5.81 54.45
C THR A 259 13.70 4.98 55.53
N SER A 260 14.53 4.64 56.51
CA SER A 260 14.24 4.17 57.86
C SER A 260 13.35 5.14 58.65
N ALA A 261 12.35 4.62 59.38
CA ALA A 261 12.17 4.80 60.83
C ALA A 261 10.77 4.34 61.27
N GLU A 262 10.74 3.79 62.47
CA GLU A 262 9.65 3.17 63.23
C GLU A 262 8.48 4.11 63.63
N PRO A 263 7.39 3.54 64.19
CA PRO A 263 6.07 4.16 64.29
C PRO A 263 5.90 4.95 65.59
N ASP A 264 4.95 5.89 65.63
CA ASP A 264 4.35 6.24 66.92
C ASP A 264 2.95 6.86 66.82
N ASP A 265 2.26 6.63 67.92
CA ASP A 265 0.92 6.94 68.38
C ASP A 265 0.27 8.28 67.97
N GLY A 266 -1.07 8.22 67.92
CA GLY A 266 -1.83 9.02 68.87
C GLY A 266 -2.71 10.16 68.34
N GLN A 267 -4.00 9.99 68.66
CA GLN A 267 -4.92 11.01 69.19
C GLN A 267 -5.86 11.79 68.25
N LEU A 268 -7.14 11.51 68.53
CA LEU A 268 -8.32 12.36 68.42
C LEU A 268 -8.10 13.78 68.99
N ALA A 269 -8.66 14.80 68.31
CA ALA A 269 -9.28 15.94 68.98
C ALA A 269 -10.28 16.66 68.06
N LEU A 270 -11.47 16.87 68.62
CA LEU A 270 -12.56 17.75 68.16
C LEU A 270 -12.23 19.25 68.40
N ASP A 271 -13.14 20.07 67.85
CA ASP A 271 -13.53 21.45 68.21
C ASP A 271 -12.92 22.61 67.41
N ILE A 272 -13.59 23.71 67.02
CA ILE A 272 -14.98 24.20 66.96
C ILE A 272 -14.88 25.63 66.35
N THR A 273 -15.88 26.02 65.54
CA THR A 273 -16.38 27.39 65.20
C THR A 273 -15.61 28.42 64.35
N GLY A 274 -16.41 29.04 63.45
CA GLY A 274 -16.25 30.35 62.80
C GLY A 274 -16.51 30.21 61.29
N GLY A 275 -17.61 30.63 60.65
CA GLY A 275 -18.58 31.69 60.92
C GLY A 275 -18.51 32.72 59.77
N GLN A 276 -19.59 32.79 58.96
CA GLN A 276 -19.91 33.77 57.90
C GLN A 276 -19.15 33.66 56.57
N SER A 277 -19.68 33.95 55.38
CA SER A 277 -21.01 34.20 54.81
C SER A 277 -20.78 34.28 53.29
N ASP A 278 -21.66 33.70 52.48
CA ASP A 278 -22.40 34.39 51.41
C ASP A 278 -22.92 33.38 50.38
N SER A 279 -24.22 33.49 50.20
CA SER A 279 -25.07 32.74 49.28
C SER A 279 -25.50 33.72 48.21
N ASP A 280 -25.31 33.38 46.93
CA ASP A 280 -26.15 33.88 45.85
C ASP A 280 -26.26 32.84 44.72
N GLN A 281 -27.51 32.38 44.54
CA GLN A 281 -28.29 32.10 43.33
C GLN A 281 -27.56 31.58 42.07
N ILE A 282 -28.07 30.54 41.38
CA ILE A 282 -29.18 30.66 40.41
C ILE A 282 -30.01 29.36 40.28
N THR A 283 -31.30 29.62 40.07
CA THR A 283 -32.57 28.90 39.91
C THR A 283 -32.65 27.71 38.92
N LEU A 284 -33.41 26.67 39.31
CA LEU A 284 -34.08 25.70 38.43
C LEU A 284 -35.61 25.88 38.57
N ASP A 285 -36.27 26.22 37.48
CA ASP A 285 -37.70 26.55 37.42
C ASP A 285 -38.55 25.29 37.21
N LEU A 286 -39.53 25.07 38.10
CA LEU A 286 -40.51 23.99 38.07
C LEU A 286 -41.86 24.58 37.65
N GLY A 287 -42.20 24.43 36.37
CA GLY A 287 -43.50 24.80 35.83
C GLY A 287 -44.48 23.62 35.83
N VAL A 288 -45.37 23.56 36.82
CA VAL A 288 -46.61 22.75 36.78
C VAL A 288 -47.73 23.63 36.23
N GLY A 289 -48.44 23.15 35.20
CA GLY A 289 -49.67 23.75 34.67
C GLY A 289 -50.82 22.73 34.64
N PRO A 290 -52.09 23.15 34.83
CA PRO A 290 -53.19 22.26 35.18
C PRO A 290 -53.92 21.63 33.98
N ALA A 291 -54.69 20.59 34.30
CA ALA A 291 -55.50 19.77 33.44
C ALA A 291 -56.65 20.52 32.73
N ASP A 292 -56.96 20.09 31.50
CA ASP A 292 -58.29 20.21 30.91
C ASP A 292 -58.68 18.90 30.19
N ALA A 293 -59.90 18.46 30.46
CA ALA A 293 -60.50 17.23 29.97
C ALA A 293 -61.29 17.46 28.68
N ALA A 294 -61.01 16.69 27.63
CA ALA A 294 -61.95 16.39 26.56
C ALA A 294 -61.56 15.09 25.86
N GLY A 295 -62.52 14.16 25.77
CA GLY A 295 -62.30 12.77 25.40
C GLY A 295 -61.71 12.55 24.01
N ARG A 296 -60.76 11.62 23.95
CA ARG A 296 -60.34 10.92 22.74
C ARG A 296 -60.13 9.45 23.12
N ALA A 297 -60.71 8.55 22.34
CA ALA A 297 -60.68 7.10 22.55
C ALA A 297 -59.23 6.60 22.73
N PRO A 298 -58.99 5.59 23.60
CA PRO A 298 -57.64 5.12 23.87
C PRO A 298 -57.06 4.46 22.61
N SER A 299 -56.08 5.11 22.00
CA SER A 299 -55.19 4.52 21.01
C SER A 299 -54.17 3.64 21.73
N SER A 300 -54.10 2.38 21.31
CA SER A 300 -53.25 1.30 21.81
C SER A 300 -51.75 1.55 21.61
N VAL A 301 -51.16 2.46 22.38
CA VAL A 301 -49.71 2.74 22.38
C VAL A 301 -49.25 2.95 23.83
N ASP A 302 -49.21 1.87 24.62
CA ASP A 302 -48.56 1.88 25.95
C ASP A 302 -47.88 0.53 26.33
N ASP A 303 -47.64 -0.36 25.37
CA ASP A 303 -46.90 -1.64 25.60
C ASP A 303 -45.42 -1.59 25.17
N ALA A 304 -44.89 -0.44 24.73
CA ALA A 304 -43.50 -0.32 24.23
C ALA A 304 -42.42 -0.17 25.33
N ALA A 305 -42.80 -0.29 26.61
CA ALA A 305 -41.87 -0.14 27.75
C ALA A 305 -41.07 -1.42 28.10
N GLY A 306 -41.27 -2.54 27.38
CA GLY A 306 -40.73 -3.87 27.75
C GLY A 306 -39.45 -4.33 27.05
N SER A 307 -38.96 -3.65 26.01
CA SER A 307 -37.96 -4.21 25.08
C SER A 307 -36.55 -3.61 25.25
N ARG A 308 -36.00 -3.65 26.47
CA ARG A 308 -34.61 -3.24 26.74
C ARG A 308 -33.77 -4.44 27.19
N LEU A 309 -32.48 -4.40 26.87
CA LEU A 309 -31.54 -5.40 27.37
C LEU A 309 -31.34 -5.21 28.88
N GLN A 310 -31.46 -6.29 29.64
CA GLN A 310 -31.28 -6.29 31.09
C GLN A 310 -30.25 -7.33 31.49
N GLU A 311 -29.46 -7.07 32.52
CA GLU A 311 -28.61 -8.06 33.16
C GLU A 311 -29.37 -8.77 34.27
N LEU A 312 -29.45 -10.09 34.20
CA LEU A 312 -29.89 -10.98 35.28
C LEU A 312 -28.64 -11.57 35.94
N ARG A 313 -28.48 -11.34 37.24
CA ARG A 313 -27.36 -11.85 38.04
C ARG A 313 -27.88 -12.66 39.21
N ILE A 314 -27.44 -13.92 39.30
CA ILE A 314 -27.70 -14.82 40.43
C ILE A 314 -26.40 -15.00 41.22
N THR A 315 -26.46 -14.81 42.53
CA THR A 315 -25.31 -14.92 43.45
C THR A 315 -25.63 -15.85 44.61
N GLY A 316 -24.63 -16.61 45.07
CA GLY A 316 -24.72 -17.45 46.26
C GLY A 316 -24.33 -18.92 46.03
N GLY A 317 -24.16 -19.69 47.11
CA GLY A 317 -23.71 -21.08 47.09
C GLY A 317 -22.20 -21.26 46.84
N GLU A 318 -21.72 -22.52 46.86
CA GLU A 318 -20.29 -22.86 46.62
C GLU A 318 -19.84 -22.64 45.16
N GLU A 319 -20.79 -22.61 44.21
CA GLU A 319 -20.52 -22.62 42.76
C GLU A 319 -20.30 -21.23 42.13
N GLY A 320 -20.54 -20.13 42.87
CA GLY A 320 -20.18 -18.77 42.46
C GLY A 320 -21.32 -17.94 41.87
N GLU A 321 -20.98 -17.05 40.94
CA GLU A 321 -21.87 -16.04 40.36
C GLU A 321 -22.26 -16.40 38.91
N TRP A 322 -23.53 -16.19 38.55
CA TRP A 322 -24.02 -16.40 37.19
C TRP A 322 -24.65 -15.14 36.63
N VAL A 323 -24.32 -14.83 35.38
CA VAL A 323 -24.79 -13.61 34.69
C VAL A 323 -25.38 -13.98 33.33
N TRP A 324 -26.54 -13.42 33.04
CA TRP A 324 -27.19 -13.48 31.73
C TRP A 324 -27.61 -12.09 31.28
N TRP A 325 -27.55 -11.84 29.98
CA TRP A 325 -28.31 -10.75 29.39
C TRP A 325 -29.65 -11.27 28.89
N GLN A 326 -30.73 -10.65 29.35
CA GLN A 326 -32.09 -11.02 28.99
C GLN A 326 -32.76 -9.95 28.13
N PHE A 327 -33.63 -10.41 27.23
CA PHE A 327 -34.46 -9.57 26.37
C PHE A 327 -35.85 -10.20 26.23
N ARG A 328 -36.89 -9.37 26.27
CA ARG A 328 -38.27 -9.83 26.14
C ARG A 328 -38.84 -9.45 24.79
N THR A 329 -39.32 -10.44 24.06
CA THR A 329 -40.21 -10.27 22.90
C THR A 329 -41.66 -10.52 23.34
N GLY A 330 -42.63 -10.39 22.42
CA GLY A 330 -44.05 -10.50 22.75
C GLY A 330 -44.47 -11.83 23.39
N ARG A 331 -43.74 -12.93 23.15
CA ARG A 331 -44.05 -14.27 23.70
C ARG A 331 -42.87 -14.99 24.33
N VAL A 332 -41.68 -14.41 24.30
CA VAL A 332 -40.45 -15.08 24.75
C VAL A 332 -39.59 -14.16 25.59
N ARG A 333 -39.09 -14.68 26.70
CA ARG A 333 -37.92 -14.13 27.39
C ARG A 333 -36.69 -14.93 26.96
N TRP A 334 -35.79 -14.25 26.27
CA TRP A 334 -34.51 -14.77 25.84
C TRP A 334 -33.44 -14.46 26.87
N LEU A 335 -32.51 -15.38 27.10
CA LEU A 335 -31.35 -15.15 27.95
C LEU A 335 -30.09 -15.70 27.29
N VAL A 336 -29.06 -14.87 27.15
CA VAL A 336 -27.73 -15.28 26.70
C VAL A 336 -26.75 -15.20 27.87
N PRO A 337 -25.98 -16.26 28.19
CA PRO A 337 -25.04 -16.23 29.29
C PRO A 337 -23.89 -15.26 28.99
N VAL A 338 -23.36 -14.64 30.04
CA VAL A 338 -22.25 -13.68 29.98
C VAL A 338 -21.06 -14.26 30.73
N ARG A 339 -19.88 -14.24 30.08
CA ARG A 339 -18.60 -14.61 30.68
C ARG A 339 -17.58 -13.54 30.35
N ASP A 340 -16.81 -13.10 31.35
CA ASP A 340 -15.80 -12.04 31.20
C ASP A 340 -16.35 -10.77 30.51
N GLY A 341 -17.60 -10.41 30.81
CA GLY A 341 -18.28 -9.24 30.25
C GLY A 341 -18.69 -9.37 28.78
N ARG A 342 -18.65 -10.58 28.19
CA ARG A 342 -19.11 -10.85 26.82
C ARG A 342 -20.20 -11.91 26.77
N ALA A 343 -21.14 -11.76 25.84
CA ALA A 343 -22.13 -12.79 25.57
C ALA A 343 -21.44 -14.03 24.98
N VAL A 344 -21.79 -15.19 25.49
CA VAL A 344 -21.32 -16.49 24.98
C VAL A 344 -22.52 -17.36 24.63
N ALA A 345 -22.39 -18.23 23.63
CA ALA A 345 -23.47 -19.12 23.24
C ALA A 345 -23.86 -20.03 24.41
N ALA A 346 -25.17 -20.11 24.68
CA ALA A 346 -25.71 -21.05 25.63
C ALA A 346 -25.38 -22.49 25.21
N ARG A 347 -25.18 -23.37 26.20
CA ARG A 347 -25.13 -24.81 25.93
C ARG A 347 -26.52 -25.26 25.46
N PRO A 348 -26.62 -26.30 24.62
CA PRO A 348 -27.90 -26.88 24.26
C PRO A 348 -28.77 -27.15 25.50
N ASP A 349 -30.03 -26.75 25.45
CA ASP A 349 -30.97 -26.79 26.58
C ASP A 349 -32.33 -27.33 26.11
N VAL A 350 -33.42 -26.95 26.78
CA VAL A 350 -34.80 -27.33 26.44
C VAL A 350 -35.67 -26.09 26.31
N LEU A 351 -36.82 -26.22 25.65
CA LEU A 351 -37.85 -25.19 25.67
C LEU A 351 -38.43 -25.09 27.09
N ARG A 352 -38.52 -23.88 27.65
CA ARG A 352 -39.10 -23.63 28.98
C ARG A 352 -40.43 -22.88 28.86
N ALA A 353 -41.47 -23.33 29.57
CA ALA A 353 -42.82 -22.72 29.49
C ALA A 353 -43.67 -22.86 30.78
N PRO A 354 -43.41 -22.06 31.84
CA PRO A 354 -42.17 -21.33 32.10
C PRO A 354 -41.05 -22.25 32.64
N THR A 355 -41.38 -23.49 32.99
CA THR A 355 -40.44 -24.50 33.50
C THR A 355 -39.94 -25.42 32.39
N ARG A 356 -38.81 -26.11 32.63
CA ARG A 356 -38.18 -27.07 31.71
C ARG A 356 -39.18 -28.10 31.14
N SER A 357 -39.11 -28.33 29.82
CA SER A 357 -39.84 -29.38 29.10
C SER A 357 -38.89 -30.47 28.55
N ASP A 358 -39.43 -31.48 27.88
CA ASP A 358 -38.68 -32.54 27.18
C ASP A 358 -38.28 -32.12 25.73
N GLU A 359 -38.65 -30.92 25.28
CA GLU A 359 -38.34 -30.43 23.93
C GLU A 359 -36.90 -29.89 23.88
N GLU A 360 -35.95 -30.73 23.48
CA GLU A 360 -34.54 -30.34 23.35
C GLU A 360 -34.32 -29.27 22.28
N LEU A 361 -33.51 -28.26 22.61
CA LEU A 361 -33.12 -27.13 21.76
C LEU A 361 -31.61 -27.05 21.59
N SER A 362 -31.16 -26.62 20.41
CA SER A 362 -29.74 -26.33 20.10
C SER A 362 -29.47 -24.83 19.90
N LEU A 363 -30.36 -23.98 20.44
CA LEU A 363 -30.28 -22.53 20.31
C LEU A 363 -29.13 -21.93 21.14
N PRO A 364 -28.49 -20.84 20.66
CA PRO A 364 -27.39 -20.18 21.37
C PRO A 364 -27.86 -19.28 22.53
N ALA A 365 -29.17 -19.22 22.80
CA ALA A 365 -29.77 -18.52 23.92
C ALA A 365 -30.84 -19.41 24.56
N LEU A 366 -31.01 -19.26 25.87
CA LEU A 366 -32.10 -19.88 26.62
C LEU A 366 -33.42 -19.20 26.26
N MET A 367 -34.47 -19.99 26.06
CA MET A 367 -35.81 -19.53 25.71
C MET A 367 -36.78 -19.91 26.82
N ILE A 368 -37.52 -18.91 27.32
CA ILE A 368 -38.69 -19.11 28.18
C ILE A 368 -39.90 -18.50 27.49
N ALA A 369 -40.79 -19.36 26.99
CA ALA A 369 -41.88 -19.00 26.10
C ALA A 369 -43.25 -19.13 26.78
N ASP A 370 -44.15 -18.22 26.42
CA ASP A 370 -45.59 -18.40 26.62
C ASP A 370 -46.15 -19.24 25.47
N ILE A 371 -46.19 -20.56 25.66
CA ILE A 371 -46.67 -21.52 24.67
C ILE A 371 -47.48 -22.65 25.32
N ALA A 372 -48.47 -23.14 24.60
CA ALA A 372 -49.42 -24.12 25.13
C ALA A 372 -48.77 -25.52 25.29
N MET A 373 -48.68 -25.99 26.54
CA MET A 373 -48.12 -27.28 26.92
C MET A 373 -49.19 -28.35 27.18
N GLN A 374 -48.83 -29.63 27.04
CA GLN A 374 -49.66 -30.75 27.48
C GLN A 374 -49.90 -30.70 29.01
N PRO A 375 -50.91 -31.39 29.55
CA PRO A 375 -51.25 -31.33 30.99
C PRO A 375 -50.11 -31.71 31.94
N ASP A 376 -49.16 -32.55 31.50
CA ASP A 376 -47.95 -32.94 32.26
C ASP A 376 -46.81 -31.91 32.15
N ARG A 377 -46.99 -30.87 31.32
CA ARG A 377 -46.03 -29.80 31.02
C ARG A 377 -44.67 -30.29 30.50
N ARG A 378 -44.62 -31.51 29.94
CA ARG A 378 -43.38 -32.10 29.40
C ARG A 378 -43.26 -31.93 27.90
N ARG A 379 -44.37 -31.87 27.17
CA ARG A 379 -44.38 -31.72 25.70
C ARG A 379 -45.30 -30.61 25.25
N LEU A 380 -45.06 -30.11 24.05
CA LEU A 380 -45.93 -29.14 23.41
C LEU A 380 -47.28 -29.75 23.03
N LEU A 381 -48.33 -28.95 23.04
CA LEU A 381 -49.61 -29.36 22.46
C LEU A 381 -49.49 -29.50 20.93
N PRO A 382 -50.07 -30.56 20.32
CA PRO A 382 -50.08 -30.70 18.86
C PRO A 382 -50.63 -29.45 18.15
N GLY A 383 -49.90 -28.95 17.15
CA GLY A 383 -50.28 -27.73 16.41
C GLY A 383 -49.86 -26.41 17.09
N ALA A 384 -49.06 -26.45 18.15
CA ALA A 384 -48.47 -25.26 18.73
C ALA A 384 -47.65 -24.48 17.67
N ARG A 385 -47.84 -23.16 17.61
CA ARG A 385 -47.23 -22.29 16.60
C ARG A 385 -45.83 -21.87 17.00
N VAL A 386 -44.93 -22.85 17.04
CA VAL A 386 -43.55 -22.70 17.53
C VAL A 386 -42.77 -21.64 16.73
N ALA A 387 -42.93 -21.57 15.41
CA ALA A 387 -42.25 -20.58 14.57
C ALA A 387 -42.59 -19.11 14.91
N GLU A 388 -43.79 -18.83 15.44
CA GLU A 388 -44.17 -17.46 15.85
C GLU A 388 -43.32 -16.95 17.03
N LEU A 389 -42.64 -17.83 17.78
CA LEU A 389 -41.75 -17.47 18.89
C LEU A 389 -40.46 -16.78 18.42
N ALA A 390 -40.09 -16.91 17.15
CA ALA A 390 -38.90 -16.25 16.57
C ALA A 390 -39.09 -14.74 16.38
N SER A 391 -40.33 -14.25 16.39
CA SER A 391 -40.63 -12.83 16.14
C SER A 391 -39.96 -11.92 17.16
N GLY A 392 -39.23 -10.91 16.66
CA GLY A 392 -38.48 -9.96 17.47
C GLY A 392 -37.10 -10.45 17.91
N TYR A 393 -36.63 -11.62 17.46
CA TYR A 393 -35.30 -12.12 17.79
C TYR A 393 -34.18 -11.28 17.15
N ALA A 394 -34.42 -10.68 15.97
CA ALA A 394 -33.49 -9.71 15.38
C ALA A 394 -33.32 -8.45 16.25
N ASP A 395 -34.37 -8.01 16.95
CA ASP A 395 -34.28 -6.89 17.89
C ASP A 395 -33.43 -7.24 19.11
N PHE A 396 -33.49 -8.49 19.57
CA PHE A 396 -32.59 -9.01 20.62
C PHE A 396 -31.14 -8.95 20.16
N ALA A 397 -30.85 -9.40 18.93
CA ALA A 397 -29.51 -9.28 18.36
C ALA A 397 -29.05 -7.82 18.24
N ARG A 398 -29.93 -6.91 17.83
CA ARG A 398 -29.62 -5.46 17.75
C ARG A 398 -29.31 -4.87 19.12
N ALA A 399 -29.99 -5.31 20.17
CA ALA A 399 -29.82 -4.81 21.53
C ALA A 399 -28.49 -5.23 22.16
N LEU A 400 -27.84 -6.29 21.66
CA LEU A 400 -26.49 -6.67 22.08
C LEU A 400 -25.43 -5.67 21.58
N PRO A 401 -24.30 -5.54 22.30
CA PRO A 401 -23.14 -4.79 21.81
C PRO A 401 -22.73 -5.25 20.40
N PRO A 402 -22.36 -4.35 19.47
CA PRO A 402 -22.09 -4.68 18.06
C PRO A 402 -21.18 -5.90 17.85
N ARG A 403 -20.09 -6.00 18.62
CA ARG A 403 -19.11 -7.09 18.53
C ARG A 403 -19.62 -8.47 18.97
N ASP A 404 -20.71 -8.51 19.74
CA ASP A 404 -21.23 -9.74 20.35
C ASP A 404 -22.47 -10.29 19.61
N ARG A 405 -23.04 -9.54 18.67
CA ARG A 405 -24.36 -9.87 18.06
C ARG A 405 -24.40 -11.21 17.33
N LEU A 406 -23.29 -11.62 16.68
CA LEU A 406 -23.22 -12.88 15.95
C LEU A 406 -23.32 -14.13 16.86
N VAL A 407 -23.16 -13.98 18.19
CA VAL A 407 -23.32 -15.09 19.14
C VAL A 407 -24.72 -15.71 19.09
N LEU A 408 -25.74 -14.93 18.70
CA LEU A 408 -27.13 -15.36 18.64
C LEU A 408 -27.48 -16.13 17.37
N VAL A 409 -26.56 -16.22 16.41
CA VAL A 409 -26.77 -16.96 15.17
C VAL A 409 -26.67 -18.47 15.47
N PRO A 410 -27.72 -19.26 15.18
CA PRO A 410 -27.66 -20.71 15.37
C PRO A 410 -26.54 -21.34 14.53
N VAL A 411 -25.69 -22.14 15.17
CA VAL A 411 -24.61 -22.86 14.47
C VAL A 411 -25.22 -23.89 13.50
N PRO A 412 -24.64 -24.11 12.31
CA PRO A 412 -25.03 -25.21 11.42
C PRO A 412 -24.98 -26.57 12.14
N GLY A 413 -26.01 -27.39 12.00
CA GLY A 413 -26.11 -28.65 12.75
C GLY A 413 -27.48 -29.32 12.66
N PHE A 414 -27.57 -30.56 13.15
CA PHE A 414 -28.83 -31.32 13.21
C PHE A 414 -29.74 -30.78 14.31
N ALA A 415 -31.03 -30.64 14.00
CA ALA A 415 -32.03 -30.31 15.00
C ALA A 415 -32.13 -31.43 16.06
N ARG A 416 -32.31 -31.04 17.32
CA ARG A 416 -32.45 -31.97 18.45
C ARG A 416 -33.89 -32.45 18.68
N SER A 417 -34.86 -31.69 18.17
CA SER A 417 -36.28 -32.02 18.17
C SER A 417 -36.97 -31.43 16.94
N GLU A 418 -38.23 -31.79 16.69
CA GLU A 418 -39.04 -31.15 15.63
C GLU A 418 -39.24 -29.65 15.91
N ALA A 419 -39.49 -29.29 17.18
CA ALA A 419 -39.61 -27.91 17.61
C ALA A 419 -38.31 -27.13 17.39
N ASP A 420 -37.15 -27.72 17.69
CA ASP A 420 -35.83 -27.11 17.45
C ASP A 420 -35.58 -26.84 15.96
N GLY A 421 -35.95 -27.78 15.08
CA GLY A 421 -35.84 -27.59 13.63
C GLY A 421 -36.65 -26.40 13.13
N LEU A 422 -37.94 -26.35 13.52
CA LEU A 422 -38.84 -25.26 13.16
C LEU A 422 -38.40 -23.90 13.74
N LEU A 423 -37.91 -23.88 14.99
CA LEU A 423 -37.39 -22.65 15.61
C LEU A 423 -36.12 -22.17 14.92
N ARG A 424 -35.15 -23.05 14.66
CA ARG A 424 -33.89 -22.65 14.03
C ARG A 424 -34.11 -22.05 12.65
N GLU A 425 -34.98 -22.67 11.85
CA GLU A 425 -35.35 -22.15 10.54
C GLU A 425 -36.01 -20.76 10.67
N ALA A 426 -37.00 -20.61 11.56
CA ALA A 426 -37.68 -19.34 11.78
C ALA A 426 -36.75 -18.24 12.32
N LEU A 427 -35.83 -18.56 13.24
CA LEU A 427 -34.86 -17.62 13.81
C LEU A 427 -33.82 -17.18 12.77
N VAL A 428 -33.29 -18.11 11.97
CA VAL A 428 -32.36 -17.76 10.89
C VAL A 428 -33.05 -16.86 9.87
N GLU A 429 -34.30 -17.14 9.52
CA GLU A 429 -35.06 -16.31 8.59
C GLU A 429 -35.37 -14.91 9.16
N GLU A 430 -35.74 -14.81 10.44
CA GLU A 430 -35.91 -13.52 11.13
C GLU A 430 -34.59 -12.72 11.15
N LEU A 431 -33.47 -13.38 11.47
CA LEU A 431 -32.15 -12.75 11.50
C LEU A 431 -31.71 -12.30 10.10
N ARG A 432 -32.00 -13.05 9.03
CA ARG A 432 -31.65 -12.66 7.65
C ARG A 432 -32.34 -11.38 7.20
N ARG A 433 -33.59 -11.17 7.64
CA ARG A 433 -34.45 -10.04 7.22
C ARG A 433 -34.34 -8.81 8.11
N GLY A 434 -34.08 -8.98 9.41
CA GLY A 434 -34.04 -7.87 10.36
C GLY A 434 -32.78 -7.01 10.25
N GLU A 435 -32.92 -5.70 10.44
CA GLU A 435 -31.80 -4.75 10.37
C GLU A 435 -31.01 -4.68 11.69
N TRP A 436 -30.18 -5.66 11.99
CA TRP A 436 -29.43 -5.74 13.26
C TRP A 436 -27.92 -5.92 13.10
N LEU A 437 -27.45 -6.29 11.90
CA LEU A 437 -26.02 -6.51 11.67
C LEU A 437 -25.31 -5.15 11.54
N PRO A 438 -24.27 -4.88 12.33
CA PRO A 438 -23.57 -3.60 12.27
C PRO A 438 -22.72 -3.53 11.01
N VAL A 439 -22.86 -2.43 10.27
CA VAL A 439 -22.26 -2.22 8.95
C VAL A 439 -21.75 -0.79 8.78
N LEU A 440 -20.84 -0.59 7.83
CA LEU A 440 -20.45 0.71 7.30
C LEU A 440 -21.33 1.04 6.10
N GLY A 441 -21.98 2.21 6.13
CA GLY A 441 -22.81 2.72 5.03
C GLY A 441 -22.00 3.40 3.92
N ARG A 442 -22.66 3.70 2.80
CA ARG A 442 -22.07 4.47 1.70
C ARG A 442 -22.06 5.95 2.11
N ARG A 443 -20.95 6.66 1.86
CA ARG A 443 -20.74 8.06 2.30
C ARG A 443 -21.81 9.07 1.83
N ASP A 444 -22.67 8.72 0.87
CA ASP A 444 -23.80 9.55 0.42
C ASP A 444 -24.92 9.69 1.50
N ASP A 445 -24.88 8.88 2.56
CA ASP A 445 -25.86 8.87 3.64
C ASP A 445 -25.54 9.92 4.73
N GLY A 446 -25.35 11.19 4.35
CA GLY A 446 -25.37 12.34 5.29
C GLY A 446 -24.40 12.31 6.48
N TYR A 447 -23.24 11.66 6.36
CA TYR A 447 -22.19 11.71 7.38
C TYR A 447 -21.24 12.88 7.14
N PRO A 448 -20.84 13.64 8.18
CA PRO A 448 -19.89 14.74 8.04
C PRO A 448 -18.54 14.21 7.54
N THR A 449 -17.89 15.00 6.69
CA THR A 449 -16.54 14.72 6.19
C THR A 449 -15.53 14.86 7.33
N PRO A 450 -14.32 14.26 7.23
CA PRO A 450 -13.22 14.58 8.13
C PRO A 450 -12.88 16.09 8.17
N ALA A 451 -13.23 16.86 7.13
CA ALA A 451 -13.09 18.31 7.11
C ALA A 451 -14.07 19.02 8.07
N ASP A 452 -15.22 18.43 8.38
CA ASP A 452 -16.21 18.99 9.31
C ASP A 452 -15.85 18.71 10.80
N ALA A 453 -14.95 17.76 11.07
CA ALA A 453 -14.48 17.45 12.42
C ALA A 453 -13.43 18.48 12.93
N PHE A 454 -12.83 19.24 12.01
CA PHE A 454 -11.97 20.37 12.33
C PHE A 454 -12.77 21.65 12.07
N GLY A 455 -13.47 22.14 13.09
CA GLY A 455 -14.10 23.46 13.03
C GLY A 455 -13.05 24.54 12.73
N LEU A 456 -12.88 24.84 11.45
CA LEU A 456 -12.06 25.92 10.93
C LEU A 456 -12.97 26.80 10.08
N ASP A 457 -13.66 27.74 10.74
CA ASP A 457 -13.88 29.04 10.12
C ASP A 457 -12.48 29.67 9.93
N ALA A 458 -11.86 29.43 8.77
CA ALA A 458 -10.59 30.03 8.39
C ALA A 458 -10.84 31.18 7.39
N ASP A 459 -10.73 32.38 7.93
CA ASP A 459 -10.46 33.64 7.25
C ASP A 459 -9.21 33.50 6.35
N PRO A 460 -9.24 33.88 5.05
CA PRO A 460 -8.12 33.67 4.15
C PRO A 460 -7.06 34.76 4.39
N GLY A 461 -6.03 34.45 5.17
CA GLY A 461 -4.89 35.34 5.31
C GLY A 461 -3.83 34.90 6.32
N SER A 462 -2.96 33.96 5.96
CA SER A 462 -1.51 34.08 6.20
C SER A 462 -0.76 32.82 5.73
N ALA A 463 0.27 33.06 4.92
CA ALA A 463 1.24 32.06 4.48
C ALA A 463 2.32 31.84 5.55
N GLY A 464 2.85 30.61 5.60
CA GLY A 464 4.23 30.35 6.01
C GLY A 464 4.42 29.14 6.93
N GLY A 465 5.22 28.16 6.49
CA GLY A 465 5.95 27.25 7.37
C GLY A 465 5.90 25.77 7.00
N SER A 466 6.97 25.31 6.36
CA SER A 466 7.30 23.91 6.06
C SER A 466 7.52 23.03 7.30
N GLY A 467 7.27 21.73 7.14
CA GLY A 467 7.68 20.71 8.11
C GLY A 467 7.11 19.33 7.77
N GLY A 468 7.88 18.52 7.04
CA GLY A 468 7.54 17.13 6.74
C GLY A 468 7.49 16.25 7.99
N GLY A 469 6.48 15.39 8.02
CA GLY A 469 6.30 14.29 8.95
C GLY A 469 5.11 13.48 8.47
N HIS A 470 5.37 12.27 7.98
CA HIS A 470 4.33 11.28 7.69
C HIS A 470 3.62 10.92 9.00
N ASP A 471 2.57 11.67 9.33
CA ASP A 471 1.67 11.34 10.42
C ASP A 471 0.64 10.37 9.85
N ALA A 472 0.87 9.08 10.12
CA ALA A 472 -0.10 8.03 9.82
C ALA A 472 -1.47 8.48 10.34
N LEU A 473 -2.49 8.45 9.48
CA LEU A 473 -3.89 8.69 9.80
C LEU A 473 -4.28 7.87 11.03
N GLN A 474 -4.10 8.45 12.21
CA GLN A 474 -4.49 7.84 13.46
C GLN A 474 -6.00 8.04 13.58
N VAL A 475 -6.76 7.14 12.94
CA VAL A 475 -8.20 7.05 13.13
C VAL A 475 -8.43 6.84 14.62
N PRO A 476 -9.16 7.75 15.32
CA PRO A 476 -9.35 7.63 16.74
C PRO A 476 -10.07 6.30 17.06
N PRO A 477 -9.69 5.58 18.13
CA PRO A 477 -10.42 4.38 18.56
C PRO A 477 -11.75 4.83 19.16
N GLY A 478 -12.75 5.07 18.32
CA GLY A 478 -14.00 5.69 18.75
C GLY A 478 -15.08 5.69 17.67
N GLY A 479 -15.80 4.58 17.56
CA GLY A 479 -17.21 4.56 17.16
C GLY A 479 -17.49 4.62 15.66
N TYR A 480 -17.55 3.44 15.02
CA TYR A 480 -18.35 3.30 13.79
C TYR A 480 -19.77 3.76 14.08
N SER A 481 -20.28 4.71 13.30
CA SER A 481 -21.64 5.19 13.44
C SER A 481 -22.64 4.04 13.28
N GLY A 482 -23.64 3.99 14.16
CA GLY A 482 -24.49 2.83 14.45
C GLY A 482 -25.49 2.42 13.37
N ALA A 483 -25.08 2.39 12.10
CA ALA A 483 -25.88 1.85 11.01
C ALA A 483 -25.99 0.32 11.12
N ASN A 484 -27.22 -0.18 11.02
CA ASN A 484 -27.50 -1.60 10.97
C ASN A 484 -28.15 -1.92 9.64
N ALA A 485 -27.80 -3.07 9.05
CA ALA A 485 -28.44 -3.58 7.85
C ALA A 485 -28.98 -4.98 8.07
N ALA A 486 -29.92 -5.37 7.21
CA ALA A 486 -30.32 -6.76 7.07
C ALA A 486 -29.13 -7.57 6.53
N PRO A 487 -28.74 -8.70 7.15
CA PRO A 487 -27.63 -9.52 6.67
C PRO A 487 -27.71 -9.88 5.18
N ALA A 488 -28.91 -10.21 4.67
CA ALA A 488 -29.12 -10.54 3.26
C ALA A 488 -28.86 -9.38 2.27
N ARG A 489 -28.68 -8.16 2.78
CA ARG A 489 -28.34 -6.96 2.01
C ARG A 489 -26.93 -6.44 2.29
N ALA A 490 -26.20 -7.08 3.20
CA ALA A 490 -24.85 -6.68 3.60
C ALA A 490 -23.80 -7.47 2.82
N SER A 491 -22.63 -6.85 2.65
CA SER A 491 -21.45 -7.48 2.07
C SER A 491 -20.38 -7.69 3.13
N VAL A 492 -19.53 -8.71 2.98
CA VAL A 492 -18.36 -8.93 3.83
C VAL A 492 -17.12 -9.26 3.01
N PHE A 493 -16.03 -8.57 3.32
CA PHE A 493 -14.69 -8.96 2.92
C PHE A 493 -14.00 -9.61 4.13
N THR A 494 -13.58 -10.87 4.00
CA THR A 494 -13.10 -11.64 5.16
C THR A 494 -11.78 -11.08 5.69
N GLY A 495 -11.76 -10.67 6.95
CA GLY A 495 -10.58 -10.08 7.60
C GLY A 495 -10.26 -8.67 7.10
N VAL A 496 -11.28 -7.90 6.69
CA VAL A 496 -11.10 -6.51 6.28
C VAL A 496 -10.45 -5.70 7.40
N THR A 497 -9.47 -4.88 7.05
CA THR A 497 -8.79 -4.00 8.01
C THR A 497 -9.59 -2.71 8.25
N PRO A 498 -9.36 -2.00 9.36
CA PRO A 498 -9.98 -0.70 9.61
C PRO A 498 -9.72 0.35 8.52
N GLU A 499 -8.59 0.25 7.81
CA GLU A 499 -8.18 1.15 6.72
C GLU A 499 -8.91 0.79 5.40
N LEU A 500 -9.03 -0.50 5.08
CA LEU A 500 -9.69 -0.97 3.86
C LEU A 500 -11.23 -0.87 3.95
N ALA A 501 -11.79 -1.06 5.14
CA ALA A 501 -13.24 -1.11 5.35
C ALA A 501 -14.00 0.15 4.85
N PRO A 502 -13.59 1.40 5.17
CA PRO A 502 -14.28 2.59 4.66
C PRO A 502 -14.19 2.72 3.14
N LEU A 503 -13.07 2.32 2.52
CA LEU A 503 -12.89 2.36 1.06
C LEU A 503 -13.83 1.37 0.36
N LEU A 504 -13.92 0.13 0.88
CA LEU A 504 -14.82 -0.87 0.32
C LEU A 504 -16.29 -0.53 0.55
N ALA A 505 -16.65 0.08 1.68
CA ALA A 505 -18.03 0.48 1.96
C ALA A 505 -18.59 1.48 0.92
N GLU A 506 -17.73 2.31 0.31
CA GLU A 506 -18.13 3.18 -0.82
C GLU A 506 -18.50 2.38 -2.08
N MET A 507 -17.92 1.20 -2.28
CA MET A 507 -18.01 0.40 -3.52
C MET A 507 -19.16 -0.61 -3.51
N VAL A 508 -19.35 -1.34 -2.41
CA VAL A 508 -20.21 -2.55 -2.35
C VAL A 508 -21.53 -2.36 -1.58
N GLY A 509 -21.79 -1.16 -1.06
CA GLY A 509 -22.92 -0.92 -0.15
C GLY A 509 -22.61 -1.40 1.28
N PRO A 510 -23.62 -1.66 2.13
CA PRO A 510 -23.39 -1.82 3.56
C PRO A 510 -22.41 -2.98 3.86
N LEU A 511 -21.22 -2.63 4.34
CA LEU A 511 -20.12 -3.56 4.58
C LEU A 511 -20.06 -3.94 6.05
N VAL A 512 -19.97 -5.23 6.38
CA VAL A 512 -19.79 -5.70 7.76
C VAL A 512 -18.53 -5.10 8.38
N ILE A 513 -18.64 -4.60 9.62
CA ILE A 513 -17.52 -3.97 10.34
C ILE A 513 -16.32 -4.92 10.51
N PRO A 514 -15.08 -4.39 10.59
CA PRO A 514 -13.85 -5.19 10.71
C PRO A 514 -13.90 -6.27 11.82
N GLU A 515 -14.42 -5.92 13.00
CA GLU A 515 -14.47 -6.80 14.18
C GLU A 515 -15.29 -8.08 13.96
N LEU A 516 -16.25 -8.04 13.04
CA LEU A 516 -17.13 -9.17 12.72
C LEU A 516 -16.76 -9.86 11.40
N SER A 517 -15.76 -9.37 10.67
CA SER A 517 -15.36 -9.90 9.37
C SER A 517 -14.38 -11.08 9.43
N GLY A 518 -13.95 -11.46 10.64
CA GLY A 518 -12.92 -12.46 10.87
C GLY A 518 -13.31 -13.88 10.46
N ARG A 519 -12.30 -14.77 10.35
CA ARG A 519 -12.50 -16.17 9.96
C ARG A 519 -13.41 -16.94 10.94
N MET A 520 -13.40 -16.60 12.23
CA MET A 520 -14.24 -17.26 13.23
C MET A 520 -15.73 -16.98 13.02
N GLN A 521 -16.07 -15.85 12.37
CA GLN A 521 -17.43 -15.38 12.15
C GLN A 521 -17.97 -15.79 10.76
N ALA A 522 -17.11 -16.34 9.88
CA ALA A 522 -17.45 -16.63 8.49
C ALA A 522 -18.65 -17.59 8.35
N ASP A 523 -18.71 -18.65 9.17
CA ASP A 523 -19.82 -19.62 9.13
C ASP A 523 -21.15 -18.97 9.56
N ALA A 524 -21.12 -18.10 10.57
CA ALA A 524 -22.31 -17.38 11.03
C ALA A 524 -22.82 -16.40 9.96
N LEU A 525 -21.92 -15.66 9.31
CA LEU A 525 -22.28 -14.75 8.22
C LEU A 525 -22.81 -15.52 6.99
N ALA A 526 -22.26 -16.70 6.70
CA ALA A 526 -22.75 -17.57 5.63
C ALA A 526 -24.17 -18.11 5.91
N VAL A 527 -24.47 -18.49 7.16
CA VAL A 527 -25.84 -18.86 7.58
C VAL A 527 -26.84 -17.72 7.35
N LEU A 528 -26.39 -16.48 7.47
CA LEU A 528 -27.21 -15.28 7.30
C LEU A 528 -27.29 -14.77 5.85
N ASP A 529 -26.75 -15.52 4.88
CA ASP A 529 -26.68 -15.13 3.45
C ASP A 529 -26.03 -13.75 3.23
N VAL A 530 -25.05 -13.37 4.06
CA VAL A 530 -24.24 -12.16 3.83
C VAL A 530 -23.38 -12.35 2.59
N HIS A 531 -23.38 -11.36 1.69
CA HIS A 531 -22.69 -11.47 0.41
C HIS A 531 -21.17 -11.38 0.59
N ARG A 532 -20.44 -12.48 0.35
CA ARG A 532 -18.98 -12.48 0.42
C ARG A 532 -18.39 -11.88 -0.86
N ILE A 533 -17.57 -10.84 -0.69
CA ILE A 533 -16.81 -10.23 -1.78
C ILE A 533 -15.33 -10.65 -1.70
N GLY A 534 -14.71 -10.87 -2.87
CA GLY A 534 -13.28 -11.18 -3.02
C GLY A 534 -12.56 -10.11 -3.83
N LEU A 535 -11.24 -10.26 -4.01
CA LEU A 535 -10.40 -9.27 -4.70
C LEU A 535 -10.85 -9.06 -6.15
N ALA A 536 -11.26 -10.11 -6.85
CA ALA A 536 -11.75 -10.01 -8.23
C ALA A 536 -12.98 -9.10 -8.36
N ARG A 537 -13.89 -9.15 -7.37
CA ARG A 537 -15.06 -8.29 -7.36
C ARG A 537 -14.69 -6.83 -7.04
N ILE A 538 -13.68 -6.61 -6.19
CA ILE A 538 -13.16 -5.27 -5.90
C ILE A 538 -12.55 -4.67 -7.17
N ALA A 539 -11.71 -5.42 -7.87
CA ALA A 539 -11.13 -5.00 -9.14
C ALA A 539 -12.22 -4.65 -10.18
N GLU A 540 -13.24 -5.49 -10.34
CA GLU A 540 -14.36 -5.23 -11.25
C GLU A 540 -15.13 -3.96 -10.90
N LEU A 541 -15.44 -3.76 -9.61
CA LEU A 541 -16.19 -2.58 -9.15
C LEU A 541 -15.37 -1.29 -9.25
N SER A 542 -14.04 -1.38 -9.18
CA SER A 542 -13.16 -0.23 -9.28
C SER A 542 -13.24 0.46 -10.66
N ALA A 543 -13.52 -0.30 -11.73
CA ALA A 543 -13.55 0.23 -13.09
C ALA A 543 -14.60 1.32 -13.36
N SER A 544 -15.60 1.49 -12.49
CA SER A 544 -16.67 2.49 -12.64
C SER A 544 -16.58 3.61 -11.59
N LEU A 545 -15.50 3.69 -10.82
CA LEU A 545 -15.33 4.70 -9.79
C LEU A 545 -14.62 5.93 -10.36
N GLU A 546 -15.20 7.09 -10.11
CA GLU A 546 -14.57 8.39 -10.33
C GLU A 546 -14.08 8.90 -8.98
N ARG A 547 -12.77 8.92 -8.79
CA ARG A 547 -12.10 9.30 -7.54
C ARG A 547 -10.77 9.99 -7.85
N GLU A 548 -10.39 10.92 -6.98
CA GLU A 548 -9.10 11.60 -7.03
C GLU A 548 -7.93 10.60 -6.91
N PRO A 549 -6.79 10.84 -7.58
CA PRO A 549 -5.61 9.97 -7.54
C PRO A 549 -5.17 9.50 -6.13
N GLN A 550 -5.16 10.39 -5.14
CA GLN A 550 -4.79 10.06 -3.75
C GLN A 550 -5.70 9.00 -3.10
N TRP A 551 -6.98 8.93 -3.51
CA TRP A 551 -7.89 7.89 -3.05
C TRP A 551 -7.47 6.51 -3.57
N TRP A 552 -6.99 6.45 -4.82
CA TRP A 552 -6.47 5.22 -5.44
C TRP A 552 -5.23 4.71 -4.73
N TYR A 553 -4.30 5.61 -4.39
CA TYR A 553 -3.14 5.25 -3.56
C TYR A 553 -3.58 4.60 -2.25
N SER A 554 -4.55 5.21 -1.56
CA SER A 554 -5.09 4.68 -0.29
C SER A 554 -5.72 3.30 -0.45
N LEU A 555 -6.38 3.04 -1.59
CA LEU A 555 -6.92 1.72 -1.91
C LEU A 555 -5.81 0.71 -2.18
N TYR A 556 -4.77 1.07 -2.92
CA TYR A 556 -3.65 0.17 -3.21
C TYR A 556 -2.87 -0.20 -1.95
N ASP A 557 -2.57 0.78 -1.10
CA ASP A 557 -1.93 0.59 0.20
C ASP A 557 -2.76 -0.35 1.09
N ALA A 558 -4.07 -0.11 1.21
CA ALA A 558 -4.95 -0.93 2.02
C ALA A 558 -5.18 -2.36 1.46
N LEU A 559 -5.02 -2.55 0.14
CA LEU A 559 -5.12 -3.87 -0.51
C LEU A 559 -3.82 -4.68 -0.42
N GLU A 560 -2.66 -4.01 -0.32
CA GLU A 560 -1.35 -4.64 -0.38
C GLU A 560 -1.20 -5.87 0.56
N PRO A 561 -1.66 -5.84 1.83
CA PRO A 561 -1.54 -6.98 2.75
C PRO A 561 -2.29 -8.24 2.30
N PHE A 562 -3.26 -8.11 1.38
CA PHE A 562 -4.06 -9.20 0.86
C PHE A 562 -3.47 -9.86 -0.39
N VAL A 563 -2.42 -9.27 -0.97
CA VAL A 563 -1.79 -9.75 -2.22
C VAL A 563 -0.53 -10.57 -1.91
N GLY A 564 -0.71 -11.66 -1.17
CA GLY A 564 0.40 -12.51 -0.71
C GLY A 564 0.79 -13.66 -1.65
N ASP A 565 -0.03 -13.95 -2.66
CA ASP A 565 0.15 -15.10 -3.55
C ASP A 565 -0.22 -14.78 -5.03
N PRO A 566 0.16 -15.64 -5.99
CA PRO A 566 -0.13 -15.41 -7.40
C PRO A 566 -1.62 -15.39 -7.76
N LEU A 567 -2.49 -16.07 -6.99
CA LEU A 567 -3.92 -16.07 -7.25
C LEU A 567 -4.52 -14.68 -6.95
N ALA A 568 -4.12 -14.06 -5.84
CA ALA A 568 -4.52 -12.70 -5.51
C ALA A 568 -4.07 -11.67 -6.57
N VAL A 569 -2.89 -11.85 -7.16
CA VAL A 569 -2.39 -11.02 -8.27
C VAL A 569 -3.28 -11.17 -9.51
N GLU A 570 -3.68 -12.40 -9.87
CA GLU A 570 -4.61 -12.62 -11.00
C GLU A 570 -6.01 -12.05 -10.71
N GLU A 571 -6.52 -12.19 -9.49
CA GLU A 571 -7.81 -11.62 -9.09
C GLU A 571 -7.84 -10.08 -9.21
N LEU A 572 -6.72 -9.40 -8.95
CA LEU A 572 -6.57 -7.95 -9.12
C LEU A 572 -6.12 -7.53 -10.54
N GLY A 573 -6.11 -8.45 -11.50
CA GLY A 573 -5.68 -8.17 -12.88
C GLY A 573 -6.53 -7.13 -13.62
N ALA A 574 -7.76 -6.86 -13.15
CA ALA A 574 -8.67 -5.85 -13.70
C ALA A 574 -8.75 -4.56 -12.85
N LEU A 575 -7.87 -4.40 -11.85
CA LEU A 575 -7.87 -3.24 -10.97
C LEU A 575 -7.70 -1.95 -11.80
N ALA A 576 -8.57 -0.97 -11.55
CA ALA A 576 -8.51 0.31 -12.24
C ALA A 576 -7.28 1.11 -11.80
N VAL A 577 -6.71 1.88 -12.72
CA VAL A 577 -5.49 2.68 -12.51
C VAL A 577 -5.68 4.06 -13.14
N PRO A 578 -5.62 5.16 -12.36
CA PRO A 578 -5.71 6.52 -12.90
C PRO A 578 -4.39 6.90 -13.58
N LEU A 579 -4.50 7.49 -14.76
CA LEU A 579 -3.36 7.96 -15.55
C LEU A 579 -3.14 9.46 -15.39
N THR A 580 -1.95 9.95 -15.76
CA THR A 580 -1.62 11.39 -15.72
C THR A 580 -2.47 12.24 -16.66
N ASP A 581 -3.03 11.65 -17.72
CA ASP A 581 -3.93 12.33 -18.66
C ASP A 581 -5.41 12.34 -18.22
N GLY A 582 -5.69 11.93 -16.97
CA GLY A 582 -7.03 11.89 -16.41
C GLY A 582 -7.87 10.69 -16.85
N ARG A 583 -7.39 9.84 -17.77
CA ARG A 583 -8.08 8.59 -18.10
C ARG A 583 -7.93 7.57 -16.97
N LEU A 584 -8.95 6.73 -16.81
CA LEU A 584 -8.90 5.55 -15.95
C LEU A 584 -8.78 4.31 -16.82
N VAL A 585 -7.67 3.57 -16.70
CA VAL A 585 -7.50 2.28 -17.40
C VAL A 585 -7.79 1.11 -16.49
N THR A 586 -8.19 -0.02 -17.07
CA THR A 586 -8.38 -1.27 -16.34
C THR A 586 -7.18 -2.17 -16.54
N GLY A 587 -6.59 -2.63 -15.43
CA GLY A 587 -5.49 -3.58 -15.43
C GLY A 587 -4.11 -2.95 -15.29
N PRO A 588 -3.42 -3.16 -14.14
CA PRO A 588 -2.08 -2.61 -13.89
C PRO A 588 -1.03 -3.03 -14.91
N ARG A 589 -1.16 -4.22 -15.53
CA ARG A 589 -0.21 -4.76 -16.52
C ARG A 589 0.00 -3.89 -17.75
N THR A 590 -0.94 -3.00 -18.03
CA THR A 590 -0.86 -2.10 -19.18
C THR A 590 -0.34 -0.71 -18.81
N ALA A 591 -0.20 -0.43 -17.52
CA ALA A 591 0.22 0.86 -16.99
C ALA A 591 1.75 0.94 -16.84
N ILE A 592 2.24 2.16 -16.80
CA ILE A 592 3.65 2.51 -16.65
C ILE A 592 3.81 3.34 -15.38
N LEU A 593 4.74 2.95 -14.51
CA LEU A 593 5.09 3.64 -13.28
C LEU A 593 6.41 4.38 -13.47
N ASP A 594 6.47 5.60 -12.96
CA ASP A 594 7.70 6.35 -12.76
C ASP A 594 7.86 6.62 -11.25
N GLU A 595 9.10 6.64 -10.75
CA GLU A 595 9.42 6.81 -9.32
C GLU A 595 9.91 8.21 -8.96
N HIS A 596 10.08 9.10 -9.94
CA HIS A 596 10.78 10.38 -9.82
C HIS A 596 9.95 11.60 -10.23
N LEU A 597 8.88 11.41 -10.99
CA LEU A 597 7.95 12.45 -11.38
C LEU A 597 7.06 12.84 -10.20
N GLU A 598 7.22 14.06 -9.69
CA GLU A 598 6.39 14.61 -8.62
C GLU A 598 5.09 15.26 -9.16
N SER A 599 5.12 15.74 -10.40
CA SER A 599 3.99 16.41 -11.06
C SER A 599 3.34 15.53 -12.13
N ALA A 600 2.02 15.62 -12.26
CA ALA A 600 1.28 14.92 -13.31
C ALA A 600 1.54 15.57 -14.68
N ILE A 601 2.40 14.94 -15.49
CA ILE A 601 2.63 15.33 -16.88
C ILE A 601 1.66 14.52 -17.76
N PRO A 602 0.76 15.16 -18.54
CA PRO A 602 -0.20 14.46 -19.38
C PRO A 602 0.49 13.73 -20.55
N VAL A 603 0.79 12.44 -20.39
CA VAL A 603 1.48 11.66 -21.41
C VAL A 603 0.44 10.81 -22.15
N HIS A 604 0.02 11.23 -23.34
CA HIS A 604 -1.09 10.60 -24.05
C HIS A 604 -0.70 9.36 -24.88
N TRP A 605 0.58 9.27 -25.31
CA TRP A 605 1.13 8.14 -26.06
C TRP A 605 1.45 6.92 -25.18
N ALA A 606 1.60 7.15 -23.87
CA ALA A 606 1.89 6.12 -22.88
C ALA A 606 0.77 6.03 -21.84
N ARG A 607 0.71 4.92 -21.08
CA ARG A 607 -0.25 4.75 -19.97
C ARG A 607 0.42 5.06 -18.64
N LEU A 608 0.96 6.27 -18.50
CA LEU A 608 1.68 6.71 -17.31
C LEU A 608 0.71 6.88 -16.14
N VAL A 609 0.98 6.19 -15.03
CA VAL A 609 0.18 6.28 -13.79
C VAL A 609 0.31 7.67 -13.20
N HIS A 610 -0.79 8.22 -12.69
CA HIS A 610 -0.76 9.49 -12.00
C HIS A 610 0.17 9.43 -10.76
N PRO A 611 1.07 10.40 -10.54
CA PRO A 611 2.08 10.32 -9.47
C PRO A 611 1.47 10.19 -8.07
N GLU A 612 0.39 10.92 -7.77
CA GLU A 612 -0.34 10.76 -6.50
C GLU A 612 -1.06 9.41 -6.32
N ALA A 613 -1.14 8.57 -7.36
CA ALA A 613 -1.66 7.21 -7.29
C ALA A 613 -0.57 6.13 -7.44
N ALA A 614 0.68 6.53 -7.67
CA ALA A 614 1.79 5.60 -7.87
C ALA A 614 2.09 4.82 -6.58
N HIS A 615 2.06 3.49 -6.65
CA HIS A 615 2.22 2.60 -5.50
C HIS A 615 2.91 1.31 -5.89
N GLU A 616 3.78 0.76 -5.02
CA GLU A 616 4.58 -0.46 -5.30
C GLU A 616 3.72 -1.68 -5.66
N LEU A 617 2.51 -1.76 -5.09
CA LEU A 617 1.53 -2.79 -5.43
C LEU A 617 1.27 -2.87 -6.94
N LEU A 618 1.22 -1.74 -7.66
CA LEU A 618 0.96 -1.74 -9.10
C LEU A 618 2.09 -2.45 -9.87
N GLY A 619 3.35 -2.26 -9.44
CA GLY A 619 4.50 -3.00 -9.98
C GLY A 619 4.40 -4.51 -9.72
N ARG A 620 3.98 -4.90 -8.51
CA ARG A 620 3.70 -6.31 -8.16
C ARG A 620 2.55 -6.92 -8.97
N LEU A 621 1.58 -6.11 -9.38
CA LEU A 621 0.46 -6.51 -10.25
C LEU A 621 0.85 -6.50 -11.76
N GLY A 622 2.06 -6.07 -12.09
CA GLY A 622 2.67 -6.18 -13.42
C GLY A 622 2.76 -4.87 -14.20
N ALA A 623 2.54 -3.71 -13.58
CA ALA A 623 2.87 -2.43 -14.20
C ALA A 623 4.38 -2.36 -14.48
N ARG A 624 4.74 -1.79 -15.64
CA ARG A 624 6.14 -1.64 -16.04
C ARG A 624 6.72 -0.35 -15.46
N GLN A 625 7.98 -0.36 -15.05
CA GLN A 625 8.69 0.87 -14.72
C GLN A 625 9.25 1.49 -15.99
N ALA A 626 9.21 2.82 -16.09
CA ALA A 626 9.87 3.60 -17.13
C ALA A 626 10.29 4.95 -16.54
N THR A 627 11.44 5.45 -17.00
CA THR A 627 11.92 6.80 -16.68
C THR A 627 11.39 7.84 -17.67
N ALA A 628 11.57 9.13 -17.36
CA ALA A 628 11.32 10.20 -18.33
C ALA A 628 12.10 10.01 -19.64
N GLU A 629 13.34 9.51 -19.57
CA GLU A 629 14.15 9.17 -20.74
C GLU A 629 13.51 8.04 -21.58
N ASP A 630 13.04 6.98 -20.94
CA ASP A 630 12.35 5.87 -21.65
C ASP A 630 11.07 6.34 -22.34
N LEU A 631 10.31 7.25 -21.72
CA LEU A 631 9.08 7.81 -22.28
C LEU A 631 9.36 8.73 -23.48
N LEU A 632 10.48 9.45 -23.46
CA LEU A 632 10.96 10.29 -24.56
C LEU A 632 11.58 9.49 -25.71
N ASN A 633 12.02 8.26 -25.45
CA ASN A 633 12.49 7.31 -26.46
C ASN A 633 11.36 6.41 -27.03
N ASP A 634 10.10 6.61 -26.64
CA ASP A 634 9.00 5.75 -27.05
C ASP A 634 8.71 5.90 -28.56
N PRO A 635 8.72 4.82 -29.37
CA PRO A 635 8.36 4.88 -30.79
C PRO A 635 6.96 5.44 -31.07
N ALA A 636 6.03 5.34 -30.11
CA ALA A 636 4.71 5.93 -30.24
C ALA A 636 4.74 7.47 -30.18
N LEU A 637 5.69 8.05 -29.44
CA LEU A 637 5.93 9.50 -29.44
C LEU A 637 6.50 9.94 -30.79
N GLN A 638 7.50 9.22 -31.30
CA GLN A 638 8.08 9.51 -32.62
C GLN A 638 7.00 9.55 -33.71
N ALA A 639 6.16 8.50 -33.78
CA ALA A 639 5.10 8.43 -34.78
C ALA A 639 4.05 9.55 -34.62
N TYR A 640 3.85 10.07 -33.40
CA TYR A 640 2.95 11.20 -33.16
C TYR A 640 3.56 12.52 -33.65
N LEU A 641 4.83 12.77 -33.34
CA LEU A 641 5.54 13.97 -33.79
C LEU A 641 5.71 14.01 -35.32
N GLU A 642 5.81 12.85 -35.98
CA GLU A 642 5.83 12.77 -37.45
C GLU A 642 4.48 13.20 -38.09
N ASP A 643 3.37 13.14 -37.36
CA ASP A 643 2.02 13.50 -37.84
C ASP A 643 1.60 14.92 -37.40
N GLU A 644 1.78 15.25 -36.12
CA GLU A 644 1.36 16.52 -35.50
C GLU A 644 2.46 17.10 -34.57
N PRO A 645 3.59 17.61 -35.12
CA PRO A 645 4.74 18.07 -34.32
C PRO A 645 4.48 19.34 -33.48
N GLY A 646 3.47 20.13 -33.84
CA GLY A 646 3.07 21.37 -33.15
C GLY A 646 1.86 21.24 -32.25
N ASP A 647 1.41 20.02 -31.91
CA ASP A 647 0.31 19.80 -30.98
C ASP A 647 0.66 20.32 -29.57
N PRO A 648 -0.06 21.33 -29.03
CA PRO A 648 0.32 21.99 -27.78
C PRO A 648 0.39 21.04 -26.57
N ASP A 649 -0.52 20.08 -26.48
CA ASP A 649 -0.58 19.15 -25.35
C ASP A 649 0.64 18.22 -25.35
N THR A 650 1.04 17.75 -26.54
CA THR A 650 2.23 16.91 -26.72
C THR A 650 3.52 17.69 -26.50
N VAL A 651 3.63 18.91 -27.02
CA VAL A 651 4.78 19.79 -26.79
C VAL A 651 4.98 20.05 -25.29
N ASP A 652 3.90 20.42 -24.59
CA ASP A 652 3.93 20.66 -23.13
C ASP A 652 4.37 19.40 -22.37
N ALA A 653 3.88 18.21 -22.77
CA ALA A 653 4.23 16.95 -22.14
C ALA A 653 5.70 16.56 -22.37
N VAL A 654 6.21 16.69 -23.61
CA VAL A 654 7.60 16.40 -23.93
C VAL A 654 8.54 17.34 -23.18
N LEU A 655 8.28 18.65 -23.19
CA LEU A 655 9.11 19.62 -22.47
C LEU A 655 9.05 19.40 -20.95
N GLY A 656 7.89 19.01 -20.43
CA GLY A 656 7.73 18.61 -19.02
C GLY A 656 8.60 17.41 -18.65
N LEU A 657 8.65 16.38 -19.50
CA LEU A 657 9.51 15.21 -19.30
C LEU A 657 11.00 15.58 -19.47
N ALA A 658 11.34 16.37 -20.49
CA ALA A 658 12.70 16.80 -20.78
C ALA A 658 13.33 17.60 -19.63
N ALA A 659 12.52 18.35 -18.87
CA ALA A 659 12.97 19.03 -17.66
C ALA A 659 13.49 18.08 -16.56
N HIS A 660 13.07 16.81 -16.58
CA HIS A 660 13.48 15.77 -15.63
C HIS A 660 14.64 14.91 -16.14
N VAL A 661 15.09 15.13 -17.38
CA VAL A 661 16.26 14.47 -17.95
C VAL A 661 17.52 15.16 -17.41
N GLY A 662 18.25 14.45 -16.56
CA GLY A 662 19.49 14.96 -15.97
C GLY A 662 20.57 15.16 -17.02
N PRO A 663 21.58 16.04 -16.79
CA PRO A 663 22.69 16.25 -17.72
C PRO A 663 23.61 15.02 -17.92
N ALA A 664 23.38 13.94 -17.17
CA ALA A 664 24.08 12.67 -17.27
C ALA A 664 23.22 11.54 -17.87
N ALA A 665 21.97 11.83 -18.23
CA ALA A 665 21.11 10.90 -18.97
C ALA A 665 21.68 10.70 -20.39
N GLY A 666 21.31 9.59 -21.05
CA GLY A 666 21.76 9.30 -22.40
C GLY A 666 21.40 10.42 -23.39
N VAL A 667 22.03 10.39 -24.57
CA VAL A 667 21.67 11.30 -25.66
C VAL A 667 20.22 11.01 -26.04
N LEU A 668 19.32 11.98 -25.81
CA LEU A 668 17.94 11.87 -26.25
C LEU A 668 17.90 11.79 -27.78
N PRO A 669 16.87 11.15 -28.38
CA PRO A 669 16.79 11.03 -29.81
C PRO A 669 16.72 12.38 -30.53
N THR A 670 17.49 12.52 -31.60
CA THR A 670 17.56 13.76 -32.40
C THR A 670 16.22 14.14 -33.03
N TRP A 671 15.33 13.16 -33.30
CA TRP A 671 14.00 13.42 -33.84
C TRP A 671 13.08 14.20 -32.89
N LEU A 672 13.42 14.36 -31.61
CA LEU A 672 12.71 15.30 -30.72
C LEU A 672 12.85 16.76 -31.18
N GLY A 673 13.87 17.06 -31.99
CA GLY A 673 14.03 18.35 -32.67
C GLY A 673 12.86 18.73 -33.57
N LEU A 674 12.05 17.75 -34.01
CA LEU A 674 10.86 17.99 -34.84
C LEU A 674 9.78 18.81 -34.14
N ILE A 675 9.81 18.91 -32.80
CA ILE A 675 8.78 19.62 -32.03
C ILE A 675 8.75 21.08 -32.44
N GLU A 676 7.57 21.56 -32.83
CA GLU A 676 7.42 22.95 -33.26
C GLU A 676 7.20 23.88 -32.07
N LEU A 677 8.07 24.87 -31.91
CA LEU A 677 8.04 25.88 -30.86
C LEU A 677 7.88 27.27 -31.46
N ALA A 678 7.26 28.17 -30.69
CA ALA A 678 7.08 29.55 -31.12
C ALA A 678 8.41 30.32 -31.06
N SER A 679 8.82 30.87 -32.21
CA SER A 679 9.90 31.85 -32.31
C SER A 679 9.53 33.21 -31.71
N ASP A 680 10.51 34.09 -31.53
CA ASP A 680 10.33 35.48 -31.10
C ASP A 680 9.45 36.32 -32.05
N THR A 681 9.28 35.88 -33.29
CA THR A 681 8.34 36.44 -34.27
C THR A 681 6.94 35.84 -34.21
N GLY A 682 6.75 34.76 -33.46
CA GLY A 682 5.49 34.03 -33.31
C GLY A 682 5.24 32.94 -34.36
N GLU A 683 6.19 32.69 -35.27
CA GLU A 683 6.17 31.54 -36.18
C GLU A 683 6.52 30.26 -35.43
N LEU A 684 5.81 29.16 -35.72
CA LEU A 684 6.10 27.84 -35.21
C LEU A 684 7.18 27.20 -36.08
N LEU A 685 8.32 26.86 -35.47
CA LEU A 685 9.47 26.26 -36.15
C LEU A 685 9.97 25.05 -35.35
N PRO A 686 10.55 24.04 -36.01
CA PRO A 686 11.20 22.93 -35.33
C PRO A 686 12.20 23.39 -34.27
N ALA A 687 12.29 22.66 -33.16
CA ALA A 687 13.17 22.98 -32.05
C ALA A 687 14.64 22.98 -32.46
N ASP A 688 15.03 22.13 -33.40
CA ASP A 688 16.40 22.08 -33.95
C ASP A 688 16.71 23.22 -34.94
N GLU A 689 15.72 24.01 -35.36
CA GLU A 689 15.88 25.25 -36.13
C GLU A 689 15.84 26.52 -35.23
N LEU A 690 15.79 26.34 -33.91
CA LEU A 690 15.69 27.44 -32.95
C LEU A 690 16.92 27.54 -32.05
N LEU A 691 17.31 28.79 -31.75
CA LEU A 691 18.34 29.12 -30.78
C LEU A 691 17.72 29.76 -29.53
N LEU A 692 18.31 29.48 -28.38
CA LEU A 692 17.96 30.19 -27.14
C LEU A 692 18.30 31.69 -27.24
N PRO A 693 17.50 32.58 -26.63
CA PRO A 693 17.83 33.99 -26.53
C PRO A 693 19.23 34.21 -25.95
N GLY A 694 20.09 34.91 -26.70
CA GLY A 694 21.47 35.18 -26.29
C GLY A 694 22.46 34.03 -26.50
N ALA A 695 22.06 32.96 -27.19
CA ALA A 695 22.95 31.88 -27.60
C ALA A 695 24.20 32.45 -28.31
N PRO A 696 25.42 32.07 -27.89
CA PRO A 696 26.64 32.55 -28.52
C PRO A 696 26.75 32.14 -29.99
N LEU A 697 26.18 30.99 -30.38
CA LEU A 697 26.19 30.54 -31.77
C LEU A 697 25.57 31.57 -32.72
N ALA A 698 24.46 32.22 -32.33
CA ALA A 698 23.78 33.23 -33.15
C ALA A 698 24.67 34.42 -33.56
N ARG A 699 25.79 34.66 -32.87
CA ARG A 699 26.70 35.77 -33.16
C ARG A 699 27.72 35.46 -34.25
N VAL A 700 27.98 34.19 -34.52
CA VAL A 700 28.99 33.74 -35.47
C VAL A 700 28.38 33.23 -36.78
N LEU A 701 27.06 33.08 -36.84
CA LEU A 701 26.36 32.64 -38.04
C LEU A 701 26.13 33.79 -39.03
N VAL A 702 26.00 33.45 -40.31
CA VAL A 702 25.59 34.40 -41.36
C VAL A 702 24.20 34.98 -41.07
N ALA A 703 23.97 36.24 -41.46
CA ALA A 703 22.75 36.96 -41.13
C ALA A 703 21.45 36.34 -41.69
N ASP A 704 21.55 35.49 -42.72
CA ASP A 704 20.48 34.75 -43.36
C ASP A 704 20.49 33.25 -42.99
N SER A 705 21.13 32.88 -41.88
CA SER A 705 21.08 31.51 -41.35
C SER A 705 19.63 31.07 -41.11
N PRO A 706 19.30 29.77 -41.28
CA PRO A 706 17.96 29.23 -41.07
C PRO A 706 17.50 29.31 -39.61
N PHE A 707 18.41 29.57 -38.67
CA PHE A 707 18.09 29.61 -37.25
C PHE A 707 17.29 30.86 -36.85
N ALA A 708 16.15 30.65 -36.20
CA ALA A 708 15.42 31.71 -35.50
C ALA A 708 15.68 31.67 -33.99
N THR A 709 15.24 32.68 -33.25
CA THR A 709 15.32 32.68 -31.78
C THR A 709 14.00 32.22 -31.18
N VAL A 710 14.02 31.30 -30.21
CA VAL A 710 12.80 30.87 -29.51
C VAL A 710 12.22 32.02 -28.68
N SER A 711 10.89 32.10 -28.59
CA SER A 711 10.21 33.16 -27.83
C SER A 711 10.55 33.13 -26.33
N GLU A 712 10.63 34.30 -25.70
CA GLU A 712 10.89 34.41 -24.25
C GLU A 712 9.82 33.70 -23.41
N GLU A 713 8.56 33.68 -23.87
CA GLU A 713 7.45 33.01 -23.16
C GLU A 713 7.66 31.50 -23.03
N VAL A 714 8.14 30.83 -24.09
CA VAL A 714 8.45 29.39 -24.07
C VAL A 714 9.62 29.10 -23.12
N VAL A 715 10.65 29.96 -23.11
CA VAL A 715 11.81 29.82 -22.21
C VAL A 715 11.40 30.01 -20.74
N GLU A 716 10.55 31.00 -20.45
CA GLU A 716 10.05 31.24 -19.08
C GLU A 716 9.19 30.08 -18.58
N ARG A 717 8.40 29.46 -19.46
CA ARG A 717 7.48 28.37 -19.10
C ARG A 717 8.17 27.03 -18.86
N HIS A 718 9.11 26.65 -19.73
CA HIS A 718 9.71 25.30 -19.72
C HIS A 718 11.17 25.27 -19.26
N GLY A 719 11.83 26.42 -19.25
CA GLY A 719 13.24 26.55 -18.87
C GLY A 719 14.20 26.13 -19.98
N ALA A 720 15.38 26.75 -19.98
CA ALA A 720 16.40 26.53 -21.01
C ALA A 720 16.94 25.09 -21.05
N GLN A 721 16.93 24.36 -19.93
CA GLN A 721 17.44 22.98 -19.89
C GLN A 721 16.56 22.03 -20.70
N ALA A 722 15.24 22.09 -20.53
CA ALA A 722 14.30 21.25 -21.29
C ALA A 722 14.38 21.55 -22.78
N LEU A 723 14.45 22.84 -23.14
CA LEU A 723 14.59 23.28 -24.53
C LEU A 723 15.88 22.76 -25.17
N ARG A 724 17.00 22.83 -24.46
CA ARG A 724 18.27 22.26 -24.95
C ARG A 724 18.21 20.74 -25.10
N ALA A 725 17.49 20.05 -24.22
CA ALA A 725 17.35 18.61 -24.28
C ALA A 725 16.55 18.13 -25.50
N VAL A 726 15.60 18.94 -26.00
CA VAL A 726 14.83 18.64 -27.22
C VAL A 726 15.44 19.20 -28.51
N GLY A 727 16.63 19.81 -28.44
CA GLY A 727 17.37 20.26 -29.64
C GLY A 727 17.47 21.77 -29.86
N VAL A 728 16.88 22.61 -29.00
CA VAL A 728 17.04 24.08 -29.11
C VAL A 728 18.49 24.46 -28.87
N GLY A 729 19.11 25.09 -29.86
CA GLY A 729 20.54 25.35 -29.91
C GLY A 729 21.03 26.41 -28.91
N TRP A 730 22.27 26.24 -28.49
CA TRP A 730 23.00 27.20 -27.64
C TRP A 730 24.42 27.43 -28.17
N SER A 731 25.12 26.32 -28.43
CA SER A 731 26.39 26.28 -29.16
C SER A 731 26.23 25.31 -30.34
N PHE A 732 27.33 25.00 -31.02
CA PHE A 732 27.35 24.01 -32.08
C PHE A 732 26.82 22.65 -31.60
N THR A 733 25.99 22.03 -32.44
CA THR A 733 25.41 20.71 -32.17
C THR A 733 26.27 19.62 -32.77
N LEU A 734 26.35 18.48 -32.07
CA LEU A 734 27.06 17.29 -32.54
C LEU A 734 26.10 16.29 -33.19
N VAL A 735 26.56 15.66 -34.27
CA VAL A 735 26.04 14.39 -34.76
C VAL A 735 26.98 13.29 -34.32
N ALA A 736 26.43 12.22 -33.76
CA ALA A 736 27.17 11.04 -33.38
C ALA A 736 26.44 9.79 -33.88
N GLU A 737 27.13 8.94 -34.63
CA GLU A 737 26.63 7.66 -35.10
C GLU A 737 27.68 6.56 -34.90
N THR A 738 27.27 5.43 -34.34
CA THR A 738 28.11 4.23 -34.19
C THR A 738 27.88 3.30 -35.38
N ASP A 739 28.97 2.79 -35.96
CA ASP A 739 28.98 1.96 -37.17
C ASP A 739 28.18 2.58 -38.35
N PRO A 740 28.47 3.85 -38.73
CA PRO A 740 27.74 4.54 -39.79
C PRO A 740 27.86 3.81 -41.14
N THR A 741 26.79 3.82 -41.93
CA THR A 741 26.70 3.02 -43.17
C THR A 741 27.05 3.79 -44.45
N GLY A 742 27.31 5.09 -44.35
CA GLY A 742 27.72 5.98 -45.44
C GLY A 742 27.59 7.47 -45.06
N PRO A 743 27.73 8.39 -46.04
CA PRO A 743 27.58 9.82 -45.81
C PRO A 743 26.11 10.28 -45.87
N ASP A 744 25.30 9.93 -44.88
CA ASP A 744 23.86 10.23 -44.81
C ASP A 744 23.45 11.14 -43.64
N HIS A 745 24.42 11.85 -43.05
CA HIS A 745 24.23 12.66 -41.84
C HIS A 745 23.92 14.14 -42.12
N HIS A 746 23.79 14.51 -43.40
CA HIS A 746 23.54 15.89 -43.86
C HIS A 746 24.63 16.89 -43.42
N LEU A 747 25.89 16.45 -43.36
CA LEU A 747 27.03 17.32 -43.13
C LEU A 747 27.52 17.92 -44.46
N ASP A 748 28.09 19.13 -44.42
CA ASP A 748 28.61 19.81 -45.61
C ASP A 748 29.85 19.11 -46.19
N ASP A 749 29.90 18.84 -47.49
CA ASP A 749 30.99 18.10 -48.15
C ASP A 749 31.35 16.73 -47.51
N GLU A 750 30.40 16.09 -46.82
CA GLU A 750 30.58 14.79 -46.16
C GLU A 750 31.07 13.68 -47.10
N GLU A 751 30.52 13.63 -48.32
CA GLU A 751 30.89 12.65 -49.36
C GLU A 751 32.39 12.74 -49.69
N SER A 752 32.94 13.96 -49.78
CA SER A 752 34.36 14.20 -50.06
C SER A 752 35.26 13.75 -48.90
N TRP A 753 34.82 13.94 -47.66
CA TRP A 753 35.55 13.42 -46.50
C TRP A 753 35.51 11.88 -46.48
N TRP A 754 34.35 11.28 -46.72
CA TRP A 754 34.16 9.83 -46.71
C TRP A 754 35.04 9.13 -47.75
N GLU A 755 35.12 9.68 -48.97
CA GLU A 755 36.00 9.18 -50.04
C GLU A 755 37.50 9.27 -49.70
N SER A 756 37.87 10.16 -48.78
CA SER A 756 39.27 10.33 -48.37
C SER A 756 39.74 9.30 -47.34
N LEU A 757 38.81 8.57 -46.70
CA LEU A 757 39.12 7.57 -45.68
C LEU A 757 39.60 6.26 -46.31
N ALA A 758 40.55 5.60 -45.65
CA ALA A 758 41.03 4.29 -46.09
C ALA A 758 40.05 3.14 -45.78
N GLU A 759 39.30 3.27 -44.68
CA GLU A 759 38.28 2.34 -44.20
C GLU A 759 37.15 3.15 -43.54
N ASP A 760 35.93 2.60 -43.52
CA ASP A 760 34.79 3.25 -42.86
C ASP A 760 35.05 3.39 -41.35
N PRO A 761 34.69 4.55 -40.73
CA PRO A 761 34.94 4.78 -39.32
C PRO A 761 34.00 3.95 -38.44
N ALA A 762 34.51 3.44 -37.32
CA ALA A 762 33.67 2.71 -36.34
C ALA A 762 32.67 3.63 -35.60
N GLU A 763 32.97 4.92 -35.55
CA GLU A 763 32.13 5.95 -34.94
C GLU A 763 32.36 7.26 -35.70
N LEU A 764 31.29 7.91 -36.13
CA LEU A 764 31.31 9.28 -36.64
C LEU A 764 30.87 10.20 -35.51
N VAL A 765 31.71 11.19 -35.16
CA VAL A 765 31.31 12.32 -34.31
C VAL A 765 31.73 13.61 -35.01
N ALA A 766 30.76 14.46 -35.32
CA ALA A 766 30.95 15.64 -36.15
C ALA A 766 30.15 16.83 -35.65
N VAL A 767 30.72 18.02 -35.80
CA VAL A 767 30.01 19.29 -35.61
C VAL A 767 29.17 19.61 -36.84
N ARG A 768 27.88 19.90 -36.65
CA ARG A 768 26.97 20.36 -37.72
C ARG A 768 27.14 21.85 -38.01
N ASP A 769 26.61 22.25 -39.16
CA ASP A 769 26.30 23.65 -39.49
C ASP A 769 27.52 24.59 -39.49
N LEU A 770 28.72 24.04 -39.75
CA LEU A 770 29.96 24.81 -39.85
C LEU A 770 29.98 25.72 -41.09
N ASP A 771 29.26 25.33 -42.14
CA ASP A 771 29.07 26.07 -43.39
C ASP A 771 28.24 27.35 -43.21
N LEU A 772 27.48 27.45 -42.11
CA LEU A 772 26.66 28.61 -41.78
C LEU A 772 27.42 29.69 -41.00
N VAL A 773 28.68 29.46 -40.65
CA VAL A 773 29.53 30.44 -39.95
C VAL A 773 29.90 31.59 -40.90
N ASP A 774 29.72 32.83 -40.44
CA ASP A 774 30.21 34.00 -41.17
C ASP A 774 31.75 33.96 -41.23
N ASP A 775 32.29 34.08 -42.44
CA ASP A 775 33.73 34.02 -42.69
C ASP A 775 34.54 35.04 -41.85
N ALA A 776 33.93 36.17 -41.46
CA ALA A 776 34.57 37.15 -40.59
C ALA A 776 34.65 36.73 -39.11
N GLU A 777 33.82 35.77 -38.70
CA GLU A 777 33.62 35.36 -37.30
C GLU A 777 34.28 34.02 -36.96
N TRP A 778 35.01 33.40 -37.89
CA TRP A 778 35.82 32.19 -37.62
C TRP A 778 36.71 32.25 -36.36
N PRO A 779 37.37 33.39 -36.04
CA PRO A 779 38.11 33.48 -34.78
C PRO A 779 37.25 33.27 -33.54
N GLU A 780 36.00 33.71 -33.54
CA GLU A 780 35.08 33.53 -32.42
C GLU A 780 34.41 32.14 -32.46
N ALA A 781 34.05 31.63 -33.65
CA ALA A 781 33.54 30.27 -33.81
C ALA A 781 34.53 29.22 -33.26
N LEU A 782 35.82 29.37 -33.56
CA LEU A 782 36.87 28.51 -32.99
C LEU A 782 36.97 28.63 -31.46
N ARG A 783 36.74 29.81 -30.88
CA ARG A 783 36.70 29.96 -29.41
C ARG A 783 35.49 29.26 -28.81
N LEU A 784 34.34 29.30 -29.48
CA LEU A 784 33.15 28.55 -29.06
C LEU A 784 33.41 27.04 -29.06
N LEU A 785 33.97 26.51 -30.16
CA LEU A 785 34.38 25.10 -30.25
C LEU A 785 35.43 24.72 -29.20
N LEU A 786 36.42 25.58 -28.93
CA LEU A 786 37.41 25.32 -27.89
C LEU A 786 36.83 25.33 -26.48
N SER A 787 35.79 26.14 -26.24
CA SER A 787 35.17 26.31 -24.93
C SER A 787 34.23 25.17 -24.55
N ASP A 788 33.73 24.40 -25.52
CA ASP A 788 32.84 23.28 -25.30
C ASP A 788 33.64 21.96 -25.20
N GLU A 789 33.51 21.27 -24.07
CA GLU A 789 34.22 20.02 -23.79
C GLU A 789 33.83 18.90 -24.77
N SER A 790 32.65 18.95 -25.37
CA SER A 790 32.16 17.95 -26.32
C SER A 790 32.75 18.13 -27.73
N THR A 791 33.01 19.36 -28.17
CA THR A 791 33.56 19.64 -29.51
C THR A 791 35.10 19.71 -29.50
N ARG A 792 35.71 20.03 -28.34
CA ARG A 792 37.16 20.16 -28.18
C ARG A 792 37.98 18.93 -28.65
N PRO A 793 37.58 17.66 -28.40
CA PRO A 793 38.28 16.49 -28.92
C PRO A 793 38.29 16.42 -30.46
N LEU A 794 37.21 16.87 -31.10
CA LEU A 794 37.04 16.82 -32.56
C LEU A 794 37.98 17.78 -33.31
N LEU A 795 38.44 18.83 -32.64
CA LEU A 795 39.47 19.74 -33.17
C LEU A 795 40.87 19.10 -33.17
N ALA A 796 41.12 18.18 -32.23
CA ALA A 796 42.39 17.49 -32.09
C ALA A 796 42.47 16.23 -32.96
N ASP A 797 41.34 15.61 -33.24
CA ASP A 797 41.23 14.48 -34.16
C ASP A 797 41.42 14.94 -35.60
N ARG A 798 42.65 14.83 -36.11
CA ARG A 798 43.00 15.29 -37.46
C ARG A 798 42.22 14.56 -38.55
N ASP A 799 41.94 13.28 -38.37
CA ASP A 799 41.35 12.42 -39.41
C ASP A 799 39.82 12.48 -39.37
N GLY A 800 39.25 12.92 -38.24
CA GLY A 800 37.83 13.20 -38.09
C GLY A 800 37.31 14.32 -39.01
N TYR A 801 36.02 14.21 -39.35
CA TYR A 801 35.32 15.12 -40.27
C TYR A 801 35.48 16.59 -39.89
N THR A 802 35.26 16.96 -38.62
CA THR A 802 35.29 18.37 -38.19
C THR A 802 36.65 19.02 -38.40
N ALA A 803 37.75 18.35 -38.04
CA ALA A 803 39.06 18.93 -38.26
C ALA A 803 39.43 18.96 -39.75
N TRP A 804 39.00 17.96 -40.52
CA TRP A 804 39.16 17.94 -41.97
C TRP A 804 38.45 19.12 -42.63
N TRP A 805 37.19 19.36 -42.29
CA TRP A 805 36.38 20.43 -42.86
C TRP A 805 36.96 21.80 -42.50
N LEU A 806 37.31 22.01 -41.22
CA LEU A 806 37.91 23.27 -40.76
C LEU A 806 39.25 23.59 -41.45
N ARG A 807 40.07 22.59 -41.81
CA ARG A 807 41.33 22.83 -42.55
C ARG A 807 41.10 23.47 -43.91
N GLN A 808 39.98 23.14 -44.55
CA GLN A 808 39.71 23.48 -45.95
C GLN A 808 38.83 24.72 -46.07
N HIS A 809 37.84 24.86 -45.19
CA HIS A 809 36.78 25.86 -45.33
C HIS A 809 36.89 27.01 -44.32
N ALA A 810 37.51 26.82 -43.15
CA ALA A 810 37.65 27.90 -42.19
C ALA A 810 38.82 28.82 -42.56
N HIS A 811 38.55 30.12 -42.67
CA HIS A 811 39.53 31.13 -43.08
C HIS A 811 39.82 32.13 -41.96
N ILE A 812 41.10 32.43 -41.74
CA ILE A 812 41.51 33.57 -40.89
C ILE A 812 42.41 34.49 -41.73
N ASP A 813 42.06 35.77 -41.77
CA ASP A 813 42.70 36.76 -42.64
C ASP A 813 42.73 36.32 -44.13
N GLY A 814 41.71 35.57 -44.55
CA GLY A 814 41.58 35.01 -45.92
C GLY A 814 42.46 33.80 -46.21
N ILE A 815 43.10 33.21 -45.20
CA ILE A 815 43.97 32.03 -45.34
C ILE A 815 43.28 30.83 -44.69
N PRO A 816 43.12 29.70 -45.41
CA PRO A 816 42.59 28.46 -44.84
C PRO A 816 43.44 27.98 -43.66
N LEU A 817 42.82 27.42 -42.63
CA LEU A 817 43.55 26.89 -41.47
C LEU A 817 44.57 25.81 -41.85
N GLY A 818 44.29 25.00 -42.87
CA GLY A 818 45.18 23.98 -43.40
C GLY A 818 46.48 24.52 -44.02
N LEU A 819 46.57 25.83 -44.28
CA LEU A 819 47.76 26.55 -44.77
C LEU A 819 48.44 27.40 -43.69
N MET A 820 47.97 27.31 -42.44
CA MET A 820 48.60 27.94 -41.28
C MET A 820 49.39 26.91 -40.47
N ARG A 821 50.54 27.30 -39.92
CA ARG A 821 51.40 26.40 -39.13
C ARG A 821 51.23 26.59 -37.62
N HIS A 822 51.51 25.51 -36.88
CA HIS A 822 51.66 25.56 -35.43
C HIS A 822 53.00 26.21 -35.01
N PRO A 823 53.08 26.94 -33.86
CA PRO A 823 54.33 27.58 -33.40
C PRO A 823 55.54 26.64 -33.21
N ASP A 824 55.28 25.41 -32.78
CA ASP A 824 56.31 24.38 -32.59
C ASP A 824 56.80 23.75 -33.89
N ASP A 825 56.09 23.94 -35.02
CA ASP A 825 56.54 23.46 -36.31
C ASP A 825 57.79 24.24 -36.75
N LYS A 826 58.90 23.52 -36.90
CA LYS A 826 60.19 24.06 -37.36
C LYS A 826 60.43 23.86 -38.85
N ILE A 827 59.72 22.93 -39.47
CA ILE A 827 59.88 22.59 -40.89
C ILE A 827 59.25 23.70 -41.74
N PHE A 828 58.02 24.09 -41.44
CA PHE A 828 57.34 25.17 -42.18
C PHE A 828 57.63 26.58 -41.65
N ALA A 829 58.58 26.70 -40.72
CA ALA A 829 58.94 27.97 -40.09
C ALA A 829 59.54 28.96 -41.11
N GLY A 830 58.89 30.11 -41.26
CA GLY A 830 59.29 31.15 -42.22
C GLY A 830 58.69 30.96 -43.61
N LEU A 831 58.00 29.85 -43.87
CA LEU A 831 57.21 29.59 -45.08
C LEU A 831 55.73 29.93 -44.84
N LEU A 832 55.11 29.27 -43.86
CA LEU A 832 53.69 29.44 -43.54
C LEU A 832 53.44 30.40 -42.36
N PRO A 833 52.32 31.14 -42.35
CA PRO A 833 51.93 32.02 -41.25
C PRO A 833 51.50 31.25 -39.99
N LEU A 834 51.58 31.90 -38.83
CA LEU A 834 51.03 31.37 -37.57
C LEU A 834 49.56 31.73 -37.44
N LEU A 835 48.77 30.87 -36.79
CA LEU A 835 47.42 31.19 -36.36
C LEU A 835 47.44 32.34 -35.32
N PRO A 836 46.85 33.51 -35.61
CA PRO A 836 46.87 34.65 -34.69
C PRO A 836 45.74 34.56 -33.64
N GLY A 837 45.93 35.18 -32.47
CA GLY A 837 44.84 35.44 -31.53
C GLY A 837 44.42 34.27 -30.61
N PHE A 838 45.25 33.22 -30.51
CA PHE A 838 45.05 32.07 -29.63
C PHE A 838 46.24 31.83 -28.71
N GLU A 839 45.98 31.31 -27.51
CA GLU A 839 46.99 30.99 -26.50
C GLU A 839 47.64 29.63 -26.77
N SER A 840 48.81 29.36 -26.17
CA SER A 840 49.56 28.12 -26.44
C SER A 840 48.79 26.83 -26.11
N HIS A 841 47.87 26.87 -25.15
CA HIS A 841 47.06 25.70 -24.79
C HIS A 841 45.90 25.43 -25.76
N ASP A 842 45.38 26.48 -26.40
CA ASP A 842 44.38 26.37 -27.47
C ASP A 842 45.02 25.85 -28.76
N LEU A 843 46.18 26.41 -29.10
CA LEU A 843 46.97 25.98 -30.27
C LEU A 843 47.38 24.51 -30.19
N ALA A 844 47.60 23.97 -28.99
CA ALA A 844 47.88 22.55 -28.81
C ALA A 844 46.71 21.66 -29.25
N VAL A 845 45.47 22.09 -29.04
CA VAL A 845 44.26 21.38 -29.47
C VAL A 845 44.00 21.60 -30.96
N LEU A 846 44.11 22.85 -31.42
CA LEU A 846 43.93 23.23 -32.82
C LEU A 846 45.00 22.66 -33.75
N ARG A 847 46.02 21.96 -33.24
CA ARG A 847 47.04 21.33 -34.10
C ARG A 847 46.43 20.39 -35.15
N GLY A 848 45.31 19.72 -34.84
CA GLY A 848 44.60 18.86 -35.79
C GLY A 848 44.05 19.62 -37.00
N VAL A 849 43.66 20.89 -36.81
CA VAL A 849 43.08 21.76 -37.86
C VAL A 849 44.11 22.62 -38.59
N LEU A 850 45.41 22.48 -38.32
CA LEU A 850 46.48 23.26 -38.95
C LEU A 850 47.30 22.42 -39.96
N ALA A 851 48.19 23.08 -40.71
CA ALA A 851 49.19 22.43 -41.55
C ALA A 851 50.08 21.50 -40.70
N ALA A 852 50.35 20.29 -41.22
CA ALA A 852 51.19 19.31 -40.54
C ALA A 852 52.18 18.66 -41.53
N PRO A 853 53.49 18.59 -41.21
CA PRO A 853 54.49 18.01 -42.13
C PRO A 853 54.24 16.56 -42.54
N GLN A 854 53.48 15.80 -41.75
CA GLN A 854 53.17 14.39 -42.02
C GLN A 854 52.06 14.22 -43.07
N VAL A 855 51.27 15.27 -43.33
CA VAL A 855 50.10 15.22 -44.22
C VAL A 855 50.21 16.36 -45.23
N LEU A 856 50.74 16.03 -46.40
CA LEU A 856 51.01 16.96 -47.47
C LEU A 856 49.95 16.80 -48.57
N THR A 857 48.97 17.69 -48.60
CA THR A 857 47.96 17.75 -49.67
C THR A 857 48.53 18.48 -50.89
N ALA A 858 47.91 18.32 -52.07
CA ALA A 858 48.30 19.06 -53.27
C ALA A 858 48.29 20.58 -53.03
N GLN A 859 47.21 21.11 -52.42
CA GLN A 859 47.09 22.53 -52.08
C GLN A 859 48.21 23.02 -51.13
N LEU A 860 48.54 22.23 -50.10
CA LEU A 860 49.64 22.58 -49.18
C LEU A 860 50.99 22.52 -49.89
N ALA A 861 51.20 21.55 -50.79
CA ALA A 861 52.41 21.44 -51.57
C ALA A 861 52.60 22.65 -52.51
N GLU A 862 51.55 23.09 -53.20
CA GLU A 862 51.57 24.31 -54.02
C GLU A 862 51.92 25.56 -53.19
N GLU A 863 51.23 25.77 -52.06
CA GLU A 863 51.51 26.92 -51.18
C GLU A 863 52.95 26.90 -50.64
N LEU A 864 53.50 25.71 -50.34
CA LEU A 864 54.89 25.59 -49.91
C LEU A 864 55.89 25.89 -51.05
N LEU A 865 55.60 25.44 -52.28
CA LEU A 865 56.41 25.77 -53.45
C LEU A 865 56.39 27.27 -53.74
N ASP A 866 55.23 27.91 -53.66
CA ASP A 866 55.07 29.36 -53.79
C ASP A 866 55.80 30.11 -52.67
N ALA A 867 55.68 29.66 -51.42
CA ALA A 867 56.38 30.25 -50.29
C ALA A 867 57.91 30.09 -50.41
N LEU A 868 58.39 28.97 -50.96
CA LEU A 868 59.79 28.75 -51.29
C LEU A 868 60.24 29.71 -52.40
N ALA A 869 59.40 29.98 -53.40
CA ALA A 869 59.67 30.92 -54.49
C ALA A 869 59.52 32.41 -54.10
N ASP A 870 58.92 32.74 -52.94
CA ASP A 870 58.69 34.11 -52.51
C ASP A 870 59.92 34.74 -51.79
N PRO A 871 60.62 35.73 -52.38
CA PRO A 871 61.78 36.36 -51.75
C PRO A 871 61.47 37.11 -50.44
N ALA A 872 60.20 37.39 -50.11
CA ALA A 872 59.82 37.98 -48.83
C ALA A 872 59.85 36.97 -47.67
N ARG A 873 59.78 35.67 -47.97
CA ARG A 873 59.89 34.58 -46.98
C ARG A 873 61.35 34.32 -46.61
N ILE A 874 61.59 34.09 -45.32
CA ILE A 874 62.93 33.94 -44.73
C ILE A 874 63.01 32.64 -43.91
N PRO A 875 62.85 31.45 -44.54
CA PRO A 875 63.03 30.18 -43.86
C PRO A 875 64.50 29.93 -43.49
N THR A 876 64.73 29.07 -42.50
CA THR A 876 66.09 28.61 -42.17
C THR A 876 66.58 27.59 -43.21
N PRO A 877 67.90 27.39 -43.39
CA PRO A 877 68.42 26.33 -44.27
C PRO A 877 67.83 24.94 -43.98
N GLU A 878 67.66 24.61 -42.70
CA GLU A 878 67.05 23.33 -42.28
C GLU A 878 65.58 23.23 -42.70
N ALA A 879 64.78 24.29 -42.49
CA ALA A 879 63.39 24.36 -42.94
C ALA A 879 63.26 24.20 -44.47
N ILE A 880 64.17 24.84 -45.24
CA ILE A 880 64.23 24.67 -46.70
C ILE A 880 64.49 23.21 -47.05
N SER A 881 65.52 22.62 -46.44
CA SER A 881 65.95 21.26 -46.73
C SER A 881 64.87 20.22 -46.40
N GLU A 882 64.29 20.33 -45.22
CA GLU A 882 63.23 19.42 -44.76
C GLU A 882 61.95 19.57 -45.59
N THR A 883 61.59 20.79 -46.00
CA THR A 883 60.42 20.99 -46.87
C THR A 883 60.62 20.36 -48.24
N TYR A 884 61.79 20.55 -48.86
CA TYR A 884 62.09 19.89 -50.15
C TYR A 884 62.16 18.37 -50.03
N ARG A 885 62.74 17.86 -48.94
CA ARG A 885 62.75 16.42 -48.63
C ARG A 885 61.32 15.87 -48.56
N LEU A 886 60.43 16.51 -47.80
CA LEU A 886 59.03 16.08 -47.65
C LEU A 886 58.26 16.09 -48.97
N LEU A 887 58.43 17.13 -49.79
CA LEU A 887 57.82 17.24 -51.11
C LEU A 887 58.28 16.08 -52.02
N ALA A 888 59.58 15.82 -52.05
CA ALA A 888 60.18 14.79 -52.88
C ALA A 888 59.82 13.36 -52.42
N GLU A 889 59.84 13.10 -51.12
CA GLU A 889 59.41 11.81 -50.55
C GLU A 889 57.93 11.54 -50.84
N THR A 890 57.06 12.54 -50.66
CA THR A 890 55.62 12.41 -50.92
C THR A 890 55.34 12.10 -52.39
N LEU A 891 56.07 12.75 -53.32
CA LEU A 891 56.03 12.43 -54.74
C LEU A 891 56.52 11.00 -55.02
N ALA A 892 57.66 10.60 -54.43
CA ALA A 892 58.23 9.26 -54.62
C ALA A 892 57.32 8.13 -54.11
N GLU A 893 56.53 8.40 -53.06
CA GLU A 893 55.52 7.49 -52.52
C GLU A 893 54.22 7.45 -53.35
N GLY A 894 54.08 8.32 -54.36
CA GLY A 894 52.88 8.42 -55.20
C GLY A 894 51.69 9.08 -54.50
N ARG A 895 51.92 9.81 -53.39
CA ARG A 895 50.89 10.55 -52.66
C ARG A 895 50.68 11.99 -53.18
N LEU A 896 51.50 12.41 -54.14
CA LEU A 896 51.45 13.70 -54.80
C LEU A 896 51.69 13.49 -56.29
N ASP A 897 50.87 14.09 -57.15
CA ASP A 897 51.09 14.08 -58.61
C ASP A 897 51.63 15.44 -59.06
N THR A 898 52.66 15.43 -59.90
CA THR A 898 53.20 16.64 -60.52
C THR A 898 52.23 17.31 -61.48
N GLU A 899 51.29 16.55 -62.08
CA GLU A 899 50.28 17.11 -62.98
C GLU A 899 49.27 18.02 -62.25
N ASP A 900 49.13 17.82 -60.94
CA ASP A 900 48.24 18.60 -60.06
C ASP A 900 48.92 19.85 -59.48
N LEU A 901 50.20 20.11 -59.81
CA LEU A 901 50.99 21.19 -59.23
C LEU A 901 51.36 22.26 -60.26
N VAL A 902 51.17 23.52 -59.88
CA VAL A 902 51.77 24.66 -60.59
C VAL A 902 53.18 24.91 -60.08
N LEU A 903 54.19 24.55 -60.88
CA LEU A 903 55.59 24.77 -60.53
C LEU A 903 56.01 26.24 -60.71
N PRO A 904 56.68 26.86 -59.71
CA PRO A 904 57.17 28.23 -59.83
C PRO A 904 58.43 28.33 -60.71
N ASP A 905 58.59 29.45 -61.43
CA ASP A 905 59.78 29.73 -62.27
C ASP A 905 61.10 29.87 -61.47
N ARG A 906 60.98 29.94 -60.14
CA ARG A 906 62.08 30.20 -59.21
C ARG A 906 62.05 29.21 -58.07
N VAL A 907 63.24 28.81 -57.63
CA VAL A 907 63.45 27.88 -56.52
C VAL A 907 64.34 28.51 -55.46
N ARG A 908 64.30 27.96 -54.25
CA ARG A 908 65.14 28.43 -53.15
C ARG A 908 66.35 27.54 -52.99
N ALA A 909 67.54 28.12 -53.10
CA ALA A 909 68.76 27.44 -52.75
C ALA A 909 68.91 27.32 -51.22
N ILE A 910 69.72 26.37 -50.75
CA ILE A 910 69.96 26.09 -49.32
C ILE A 910 70.55 27.29 -48.56
N SER A 911 71.18 28.24 -49.26
CA SER A 911 71.61 29.53 -48.69
C SER A 911 70.45 30.46 -48.30
N GLY A 912 69.24 30.16 -48.76
CA GLY A 912 68.05 31.01 -48.67
C GLY A 912 67.80 31.88 -49.90
N ALA A 913 68.73 31.92 -50.87
CA ALA A 913 68.59 32.70 -52.09
C ALA A 913 67.49 32.13 -53.01
N VAL A 914 66.56 32.98 -53.46
CA VAL A 914 65.57 32.62 -54.48
C VAL A 914 66.15 32.92 -55.86
N ILE A 915 66.34 31.90 -56.69
CA ILE A 915 67.00 31.98 -58.00
C ILE A 915 66.13 31.40 -59.12
N PRO A 916 66.36 31.75 -60.40
CA PRO A 916 65.71 31.06 -61.52
C PRO A 916 66.01 29.56 -61.48
N ALA A 917 65.01 28.72 -61.76
CA ALA A 917 65.16 27.26 -61.75
C ALA A 917 66.33 26.79 -62.65
N ALA A 918 66.51 27.40 -63.81
CA ALA A 918 67.59 27.08 -64.75
C ALA A 918 69.03 27.26 -64.19
N ASP A 919 69.20 28.02 -63.11
CA ASP A 919 70.49 28.26 -62.46
C ASP A 919 70.72 27.35 -61.23
N ALA A 920 69.72 26.54 -60.86
CA ALA A 920 69.71 25.69 -59.68
C ALA A 920 70.13 24.25 -60.01
N LEU A 921 70.73 23.57 -59.03
CA LEU A 921 71.16 22.18 -59.12
C LEU A 921 70.67 21.41 -57.89
N VAL A 922 70.12 20.21 -58.05
CA VAL A 922 69.74 19.36 -56.93
C VAL A 922 70.94 18.56 -56.42
N LEU A 923 71.21 18.62 -55.11
CA LEU A 923 72.33 17.89 -54.51
C LEU A 923 71.98 16.40 -54.34
N ASP A 924 72.58 15.55 -55.17
CA ASP A 924 72.32 14.10 -55.21
C ASP A 924 73.46 13.24 -54.68
N LEU A 925 74.65 13.83 -54.54
CA LEU A 925 75.82 13.16 -53.98
C LEU A 925 76.47 14.06 -52.93
N PRO A 926 76.66 13.59 -51.68
CA PRO A 926 77.00 14.47 -50.55
C PRO A 926 78.35 15.19 -50.69
N TRP A 927 79.28 14.65 -51.47
CA TRP A 927 80.58 15.28 -51.73
C TRP A 927 80.54 16.48 -52.69
N PHE A 928 79.46 16.66 -53.46
CA PHE A 928 79.24 17.88 -54.25
C PHE A 928 78.85 19.09 -53.39
N GLY A 929 78.28 18.86 -52.20
CA GLY A 929 77.84 19.91 -51.27
C GLY A 929 78.93 20.92 -50.92
N PRO A 930 80.11 20.51 -50.43
CA PRO A 930 81.21 21.44 -50.16
C PRO A 930 81.90 21.98 -51.43
N ALA A 931 81.63 21.41 -52.60
CA ALA A 931 82.29 21.76 -53.85
C ALA A 931 81.53 22.83 -54.66
N LEU A 932 80.21 22.87 -54.52
CA LEU A 932 79.33 23.80 -55.23
C LEU A 932 78.87 24.97 -54.33
N PRO A 933 78.58 26.15 -54.90
CA PRO A 933 78.05 27.27 -54.14
C PRO A 933 76.69 26.96 -53.51
N ALA A 934 76.53 27.22 -52.21
CA ALA A 934 75.28 27.00 -51.48
C ALA A 934 74.10 27.83 -52.00
N ASP A 935 74.34 28.92 -52.75
CA ASP A 935 73.32 29.74 -53.40
C ASP A 935 72.85 29.22 -54.76
N ARG A 936 73.34 28.05 -55.17
CA ARG A 936 72.88 27.32 -56.36
C ARG A 936 72.35 25.92 -56.06
N LEU A 937 72.51 25.44 -54.83
CA LEU A 937 72.12 24.09 -54.45
C LEU A 937 70.71 24.06 -53.87
N VAL A 938 69.84 23.29 -54.50
CA VAL A 938 68.58 22.83 -53.91
C VAL A 938 68.86 21.51 -53.22
N VAL A 939 68.54 21.44 -51.93
CA VAL A 939 68.91 20.31 -51.07
C VAL A 939 67.66 19.83 -50.38
N GLY A 940 67.36 18.54 -50.48
CA GLY A 940 66.39 17.83 -49.66
C GLY A 940 67.14 16.84 -48.77
N ASP A 941 66.94 15.56 -49.01
CA ASP A 941 67.87 14.50 -48.64
C ASP A 941 68.53 13.90 -49.89
N ILE A 942 69.54 13.06 -49.68
CA ILE A 942 70.28 12.42 -50.78
C ILE A 942 69.47 11.28 -51.41
N GLU A 943 68.62 10.58 -50.65
CA GLU A 943 67.88 9.41 -51.14
C GLU A 943 66.71 9.83 -52.05
N SER A 944 66.01 10.92 -51.72
CA SER A 944 64.93 11.48 -52.58
C SER A 944 65.41 12.50 -53.63
N ALA A 945 66.71 12.77 -53.75
CA ALA A 945 67.24 13.79 -54.65
C ALA A 945 66.79 13.66 -56.12
N THR A 946 66.61 12.43 -56.61
CA THR A 946 66.05 12.20 -57.96
C THR A 946 64.58 12.63 -58.05
N ALA A 947 63.76 12.27 -57.07
CA ALA A 947 62.35 12.70 -57.01
C ALA A 947 62.24 14.23 -56.86
N LEU A 948 63.15 14.86 -56.11
CA LEU A 948 63.21 16.32 -55.99
C LEU A 948 63.59 17.01 -57.31
N ALA A 949 64.54 16.43 -58.03
CA ALA A 949 64.92 16.89 -59.37
C ALA A 949 63.77 16.75 -60.37
N ASP A 950 63.06 15.63 -60.34
CA ASP A 950 61.89 15.38 -61.18
C ASP A 950 60.73 16.33 -60.84
N LEU A 951 60.44 16.55 -59.54
CA LEU A 951 59.42 17.48 -59.05
C LEU A 951 59.64 18.91 -59.57
N LEU A 952 60.88 19.40 -59.53
CA LEU A 952 61.20 20.80 -59.83
C LEU A 952 61.72 21.00 -61.26
N ASP A 953 61.80 19.95 -62.08
CA ASP A 953 62.46 19.93 -63.40
C ASP A 953 63.90 20.50 -63.35
N LEU A 954 64.68 20.06 -62.36
CA LEU A 954 66.05 20.51 -62.14
C LEU A 954 67.07 19.40 -62.43
N PRO A 955 68.26 19.72 -62.97
CA PRO A 955 69.29 18.71 -63.14
C PRO A 955 69.96 18.34 -61.81
N LEU A 956 70.30 17.06 -61.65
CA LEU A 956 71.15 16.59 -60.53
C LEU A 956 72.55 17.19 -60.66
N ALA A 957 73.17 17.53 -59.52
CA ALA A 957 74.52 18.10 -59.47
C ALA A 957 75.55 17.18 -60.14
N SER A 958 75.47 15.87 -59.91
CA SER A 958 76.37 14.88 -60.52
C SER A 958 76.21 14.74 -62.04
N GLN A 959 75.04 15.05 -62.59
CA GLN A 959 74.76 15.00 -64.03
C GLN A 959 75.18 16.30 -64.73
N ALA A 960 74.99 17.43 -64.05
CA ALA A 960 75.26 18.75 -64.59
C ALA A 960 76.73 19.17 -64.45
N VAL A 961 77.45 18.62 -63.46
CA VAL A 961 78.82 19.02 -63.13
C VAL A 961 79.75 17.81 -63.14
N VAL A 962 80.75 17.86 -64.03
CA VAL A 962 81.84 16.90 -64.10
C VAL A 962 82.98 17.36 -63.21
N ALA A 963 83.39 16.49 -62.29
CA ALA A 963 84.43 16.76 -61.31
C ALA A 963 85.67 15.88 -61.53
N LYS A 964 86.86 16.45 -61.35
CA LYS A 964 88.13 15.71 -61.43
C LYS A 964 89.06 16.15 -60.31
N VAL A 965 89.56 15.19 -59.53
CA VAL A 965 90.62 15.46 -58.54
C VAL A 965 91.90 15.86 -59.29
N THR A 966 92.47 17.01 -58.93
CA THR A 966 93.69 17.57 -59.55
C THR A 966 94.90 17.58 -58.63
N SER A 967 94.70 17.40 -57.32
CA SER A 967 95.75 17.26 -56.33
C SER A 967 96.33 15.84 -56.31
N GLU A 968 97.64 15.72 -56.09
CA GLU A 968 98.28 14.43 -55.83
C GLU A 968 98.11 14.05 -54.35
N GLY A 969 97.73 12.81 -54.09
CA GLY A 969 97.52 12.30 -52.72
C GLY A 969 98.19 10.94 -52.49
N HIS A 970 98.32 10.56 -51.23
CA HIS A 970 98.92 9.29 -50.82
C HIS A 970 97.86 8.19 -50.73
N HIS A 971 98.00 7.18 -51.59
CA HIS A 971 97.14 6.00 -51.64
C HIS A 971 97.38 5.08 -50.44
N THR A 972 96.30 4.70 -49.76
CA THR A 972 96.31 3.88 -48.55
C THR A 972 94.97 3.17 -48.37
N THR A 973 94.77 2.49 -47.24
CA THR A 973 93.50 1.85 -46.89
C THR A 973 92.96 2.43 -45.60
N TRP A 974 91.65 2.32 -45.42
CA TRP A 974 90.96 2.77 -44.21
C TRP A 974 91.46 2.13 -42.90
N THR A 975 92.11 0.97 -42.96
CA THR A 975 92.69 0.29 -41.78
C THR A 975 94.16 0.63 -41.55
N ALA A 976 94.89 1.01 -42.61
CA ALA A 976 96.32 1.33 -42.53
C ALA A 976 96.58 2.79 -42.19
N ALA A 977 95.67 3.71 -42.56
CA ALA A 977 95.81 5.14 -42.31
C ALA A 977 95.22 5.54 -40.96
N PRO A 978 95.98 6.23 -40.07
CA PRO A 978 95.43 6.76 -38.81
C PRO A 978 94.19 7.64 -39.03
N LEU A 979 94.20 8.49 -40.07
CA LEU A 979 93.06 9.33 -40.44
C LEU A 979 91.84 8.50 -40.88
N GLY A 980 92.06 7.44 -41.66
CA GLY A 980 90.98 6.53 -42.06
C GLY A 980 90.30 5.84 -40.89
N VAL A 981 91.07 5.44 -39.87
CA VAL A 981 90.52 4.86 -38.63
C VAL A 981 89.72 5.89 -37.83
N LEU A 982 90.22 7.13 -37.72
CA LEU A 982 89.53 8.21 -36.99
C LEU A 982 88.22 8.63 -37.68
N LEU A 983 88.23 8.78 -39.01
CA LEU A 983 87.04 9.18 -39.77
C LEU A 983 85.90 8.14 -39.69
N ARG A 984 86.25 6.84 -39.63
CA ARG A 984 85.27 5.76 -39.39
C ARG A 984 84.57 5.87 -38.04
N LEU A 985 85.26 6.38 -37.01
CA LEU A 985 84.68 6.57 -35.68
C LEU A 985 83.84 7.85 -35.58
N GLN A 986 84.15 8.88 -36.39
CA GLN A 986 83.59 10.22 -36.25
C GLN A 986 82.23 10.42 -36.92
N PHE A 987 81.91 9.66 -37.98
CA PHE A 987 80.80 10.01 -38.87
C PHE A 987 79.72 8.94 -39.07
N GLY A 988 79.76 7.84 -38.30
CA GLY A 988 78.76 6.76 -38.48
C GLY A 988 78.72 6.18 -39.90
N PHE A 989 79.73 6.43 -40.74
CA PHE A 989 79.81 5.87 -42.08
C PHE A 989 79.73 4.35 -41.99
N PRO A 990 78.93 3.68 -42.85
CA PRO A 990 79.04 2.23 -43.00
C PRO A 990 80.51 1.88 -43.31
N ALA A 991 80.96 0.70 -42.89
CA ALA A 991 82.37 0.31 -42.97
C ALA A 991 82.89 0.36 -44.42
N ARG A 992 83.41 1.52 -44.85
CA ARG A 992 83.87 1.75 -46.23
C ARG A 992 85.00 0.78 -46.58
N THR A 993 84.84 -0.01 -47.63
CA THR A 993 85.79 -1.05 -48.06
C THR A 993 86.69 -0.65 -49.23
N GLY A 994 86.53 0.57 -49.75
CA GLY A 994 87.27 1.10 -50.90
C GLY A 994 88.68 1.62 -50.60
N GLU A 995 89.32 2.15 -51.64
CA GLU A 995 90.65 2.78 -51.53
C GLU A 995 90.53 4.16 -50.84
N LEU A 996 91.51 4.50 -50.01
CA LEU A 996 91.59 5.80 -49.35
C LEU A 996 92.79 6.57 -49.87
N VAL A 997 92.60 7.79 -50.38
CA VAL A 997 93.69 8.67 -50.81
C VAL A 997 93.73 9.89 -49.89
N VAL A 998 94.85 10.09 -49.20
CA VAL A 998 95.02 11.20 -48.26
C VAL A 998 95.80 12.34 -48.92
N HIS A 999 95.21 13.53 -48.96
CA HIS A 999 95.78 14.74 -49.57
C HIS A 999 96.18 15.75 -48.50
N GLU A 1000 97.22 16.55 -48.74
CA GLU A 1000 97.49 17.73 -47.89
C GLU A 1000 96.56 18.90 -48.22
N ASP A 1001 96.24 19.08 -49.50
CA ASP A 1001 95.31 20.10 -50.04
C ASP A 1001 94.49 19.44 -51.15
N LEU A 1002 93.29 18.96 -50.83
CA LEU A 1002 92.46 18.22 -51.78
C LEU A 1002 91.74 19.20 -52.70
N ARG A 1003 92.11 19.21 -53.99
CA ARG A 1003 91.53 20.11 -55.00
C ARG A 1003 90.77 19.36 -56.08
N VAL A 1004 89.53 19.77 -56.30
CA VAL A 1004 88.64 19.22 -57.32
C VAL A 1004 88.39 20.30 -58.36
N HIS A 1005 88.68 19.98 -59.62
CA HIS A 1005 88.31 20.80 -60.76
C HIS A 1005 86.92 20.41 -61.24
N LEU A 1006 86.00 21.36 -61.24
CA LEU A 1006 84.62 21.24 -61.69
C LEU A 1006 84.48 21.88 -63.07
N SER A 1007 83.68 21.26 -63.94
CA SER A 1007 83.34 21.74 -65.29
C SER A 1007 81.90 21.33 -65.64
N GLY A 1008 81.25 22.03 -66.58
CA GLY A 1008 79.84 21.81 -66.93
C GLY A 1008 78.97 22.99 -66.52
N ALA A 1009 77.88 22.75 -65.78
CA ALA A 1009 76.99 23.81 -65.26
C ALA A 1009 77.67 24.75 -64.24
N TYR A 1010 78.79 24.33 -63.67
CA TYR A 1010 79.67 25.15 -62.84
C TYR A 1010 81.13 24.85 -63.19
N GLU A 1011 81.94 25.91 -63.37
CA GLU A 1011 83.35 25.81 -63.74
C GLU A 1011 84.24 26.46 -62.68
N GLY A 1012 85.17 25.70 -62.11
CA GLY A 1012 86.04 26.20 -61.04
C GLY A 1012 86.99 25.13 -60.49
N THR A 1013 87.98 25.55 -59.70
CA THR A 1013 88.80 24.61 -58.90
C THR A 1013 88.61 24.94 -57.44
N VAL A 1014 88.09 23.99 -56.67
CA VAL A 1014 87.69 24.17 -55.28
C VAL A 1014 88.46 23.24 -54.36
N ALA A 1015 88.78 23.72 -53.16
CA ALA A 1015 89.36 22.91 -52.10
C ALA A 1015 88.23 22.28 -51.29
N VAL A 1016 88.26 20.96 -51.08
CA VAL A 1016 87.21 20.22 -50.38
C VAL A 1016 87.82 19.34 -49.29
N SER A 1017 87.07 19.10 -48.22
CA SER A 1017 87.54 18.26 -47.11
C SER A 1017 87.56 16.76 -47.46
N TRP A 1018 86.70 16.34 -48.39
CA TRP A 1018 86.65 14.99 -48.92
C TRP A 1018 85.96 14.97 -50.29
N TRP A 1019 86.22 13.91 -51.06
CA TRP A 1019 85.62 13.65 -52.36
C TRP A 1019 85.53 12.14 -52.61
N GLU A 1020 84.54 11.69 -53.37
CA GLU A 1020 84.39 10.28 -53.76
C GLU A 1020 84.38 10.17 -55.29
N ASP A 1021 85.26 9.31 -55.82
CA ASP A 1021 85.40 9.03 -57.24
C ASP A 1021 85.39 7.51 -57.45
N GLY A 1022 84.21 6.96 -57.80
CA GLY A 1022 83.96 5.53 -57.81
C GLY A 1022 84.22 4.89 -56.44
N ASP A 1023 85.06 3.86 -56.38
CA ASP A 1023 85.43 3.17 -55.13
C ASP A 1023 86.55 3.86 -54.34
N VAL A 1024 87.02 5.03 -54.81
CA VAL A 1024 88.13 5.78 -54.21
C VAL A 1024 87.60 6.96 -53.41
N THR A 1025 87.87 6.98 -52.11
CA THR A 1025 87.57 8.14 -51.27
C THR A 1025 88.84 8.97 -51.07
N HIS A 1026 88.78 10.23 -51.45
CA HIS A 1026 89.81 11.23 -51.25
C HIS A 1026 89.47 12.02 -49.98
N VAL A 1027 90.43 12.19 -49.07
CA VAL A 1027 90.24 12.99 -47.85
C VAL A 1027 91.41 13.96 -47.67
N GLN A 1028 91.10 15.16 -47.21
CA GLN A 1028 92.12 16.13 -46.83
C GLN A 1028 92.59 15.86 -45.40
N ALA A 1029 93.89 15.73 -45.20
CA ALA A 1029 94.49 15.70 -43.88
C ALA A 1029 94.34 17.08 -43.22
N ALA A 1030 93.90 17.10 -41.95
CA ALA A 1030 93.89 18.34 -41.18
C ALA A 1030 95.31 18.93 -41.14
N SER A 1031 95.44 20.18 -41.59
CA SER A 1031 96.68 20.94 -41.52
C SER A 1031 97.13 20.97 -40.06
N ARG A 1032 98.33 20.46 -39.75
CA ARG A 1032 98.97 20.73 -38.45
C ARG A 1032 99.42 22.19 -38.45
N SER A 1033 98.53 23.09 -38.08
CA SER A 1033 98.85 24.47 -37.70
C SER A 1033 98.52 24.70 -36.23
#